data_AF-A0AAE3J8E2-F1
#
_entry.id   AF-A0AAE3J8E2-F1
#
_cell.length_a   1.000
_cell.length_b   1.000
_cell.length_c   1.000
_cell.angle_alpha   90.00
_cell.angle_beta   90.00
_cell.angle_gamma   90.00
#
_symmetry.space_group_name_H-M   'P 1'
#
loop_
_entity.id
_entity.type
_entity.pdbx_description
1 polymer ?
#
loop_
_entity_poly.entity_id
_entity_poly.type
_entity_poly.pdbx_seq_one_letter_code
_entity_poly.pdbx_strand_id
1 'polypeptide(L)'
;MPLSDNFTVSAWIKPSGITSWERVFDFGSDQKNYIFLTVNNGNGYPRLAVKYNNQIEQNITSSVSFNKNVWSYVTVTMKDNKATMYINGESVASGNITVSMSSLASSAANYIAKSQYTSDPNYTGCIDEMEIYNDALTQDEIITRMQATAAEVKSIETTDLTVKVGDKIKLPSEVDVSYTNGMTSKTIVDWGEVSSYTEKGTYKVTGTTKIAGKSYDVIANITVETDSLDDNYSVIRNMNIVKNSGSSFVEAEYVVTSELTDTLVLKMQIYSGDTLLSEDTKDFVPSDNTVKMKKDIRDYKGNLTVKTDVYNKSTGKAISSVMERKIDNTGNFAGGDRVNLEKDSLFEKSEQVGLKYVLSIDVDRLLAPSYEMHGLTAPNNAQRYGGWERKGASNWGSSKDTFTLAGHSLGHWMSAAAVLYRDTGNEEVLTKLNYAVTKLDELQKTSNSPYIGGCSEDCFTKLFSGNTKWADNYWVPWYGIHKIYQGLLDAYDYTENDTAYEVLKKFADWAVDGTSNLTDAQMQSMLDVEYGGMNEILARMYEITGDEKYLDTARRFTHDSILNPLIQGKDSLTGLHANTQIPKIIGAAEIYEQNPEKYADYKKACENFWNYVVNNRSYAIGGNSIAEHFEAEGAETLGVKTCESCNTYNMMRLSEHLFAWKHDSAYMDWYEKALYNHILGQQEPETGAKMYFVSLLQGHHRVYEQKDKSWWCCTGTGMENPGRYTRCAYYEDGDDLYVNLYMPGTYEWEEKGLTFTVETTYPYSDKVQIKVAGTGSANINLRAPSWLESDMTVKAGNKTYTSKGGEYLAISNEWKDGDIIDITIPMSVTVYNSRIDGQIAYQYGPIVLAAELGNVDGVSGVNEYISNETKIDSVTTDVPYIVGNSNNLDKYVDTVDTSKLTFKIKAENSSTGKAIELKPFYEIHHSFYTVYFNVGNGVNEYDKRLNSATIDRVEPDGQQDELGHGLASKNSNNGSFTSGTKTYYWRDAYGSDNAYFQYSLEVDKSNKNYLFVRYWGSDGPFIKNNVNYTRDFYIYIDDNKFAEQTLNNEKMNNAYDVFYEIPEEYTNGKDSVTVKFVPKNSTTCAGGVIEARITNDDLKCVKITADYNDNGTLKNMDTEKISIEDIKQTENTSSHKEFYWESTDNMKPIITEE
;
A
#
# COMPACT_ATOMS: atom_id res chain seq x y z
N MET A 1 38.89 -27.20 -23.64
CA MET A 1 37.77 -27.44 -22.70
C MET A 1 36.49 -27.16 -23.47
N PRO A 2 35.42 -27.95 -23.32
CA PRO A 2 34.14 -27.58 -23.92
C PRO A 2 33.67 -26.27 -23.27
N LEU A 3 33.33 -25.26 -24.09
CA LEU A 3 32.66 -24.06 -23.59
C LEU A 3 31.28 -24.47 -23.06
N SER A 4 30.93 -24.04 -21.86
CA SER A 4 29.57 -24.14 -21.33
C SER A 4 28.63 -23.21 -22.10
N ASP A 5 27.32 -23.47 -22.03
CA ASP A 5 26.32 -22.59 -22.66
C ASP A 5 26.36 -21.16 -22.10
N ASN A 6 26.90 -20.99 -20.90
CA ASN A 6 27.35 -19.71 -20.37
C ASN A 6 28.88 -19.67 -20.32
N PHE A 7 29.54 -18.70 -20.95
CA PHE A 7 31.00 -18.61 -20.95
C PHE A 7 31.49 -17.17 -21.17
N THR A 8 32.79 -16.97 -20.89
CA THR A 8 33.52 -15.74 -21.25
C THR A 8 34.86 -16.08 -21.88
N VAL A 9 35.24 -15.38 -22.95
CA VAL A 9 36.61 -15.37 -23.47
C VAL A 9 37.09 -13.93 -23.50
N SER A 10 38.18 -13.63 -22.79
CA SER A 10 38.82 -12.31 -22.76
C SER A 10 40.28 -12.39 -23.19
N ALA A 11 40.80 -11.32 -23.80
CA ALA A 11 42.22 -11.19 -24.12
C ALA A 11 42.60 -9.72 -24.33
N TRP A 12 43.85 -9.37 -24.02
CA TRP A 12 44.49 -8.19 -24.59
C TRP A 12 44.96 -8.51 -26.00
N ILE A 13 44.62 -7.66 -26.97
CA ILE A 13 45.09 -7.80 -28.35
C ILE A 13 45.73 -6.51 -28.86
N LYS A 14 46.81 -6.63 -29.63
CA LYS A 14 47.46 -5.54 -30.35
C LYS A 14 47.69 -5.95 -31.81
N PRO A 15 46.69 -5.81 -32.68
CA PRO A 15 46.81 -6.22 -34.07
C PRO A 15 47.84 -5.35 -34.80
N SER A 16 48.89 -5.97 -35.34
CA SER A 16 49.84 -5.32 -36.25
C SER A 16 49.40 -5.40 -37.72
N GLY A 17 48.33 -6.12 -38.02
CA GLY A 17 47.54 -6.09 -39.25
C GLY A 17 46.04 -6.23 -38.95
N ILE A 18 45.17 -5.70 -39.83
CA ILE A 18 43.69 -5.79 -39.71
C ILE A 18 43.14 -6.38 -41.01
N THR A 19 43.79 -7.43 -41.50
CA THR A 19 43.33 -8.11 -42.73
C THR A 19 42.02 -8.83 -42.45
N SER A 20 41.15 -8.90 -43.45
CA SER A 20 39.87 -9.62 -43.33
C SER A 20 40.10 -11.07 -42.90
N TRP A 21 39.31 -11.51 -41.93
CA TRP A 21 39.26 -12.88 -41.41
C TRP A 21 40.46 -13.34 -40.57
N GLU A 22 41.35 -12.43 -40.16
CA GLU A 22 42.33 -12.73 -39.10
C GLU A 22 41.60 -13.08 -37.79
N ARG A 23 41.85 -14.27 -37.23
CA ARG A 23 41.15 -14.78 -36.05
C ARG A 23 41.94 -14.50 -34.77
N VAL A 24 41.31 -13.87 -33.78
CA VAL A 24 41.84 -13.81 -32.40
C VAL A 24 41.81 -15.21 -31.80
N PHE A 25 40.65 -15.87 -31.89
CA PHE A 25 40.49 -17.29 -31.61
C PHE A 25 39.50 -17.93 -32.60
N ASP A 26 39.63 -19.23 -32.81
CA ASP A 26 38.76 -20.05 -33.65
C ASP A 26 38.68 -21.45 -33.02
N PHE A 27 37.56 -21.73 -32.35
CA PHE A 27 37.33 -22.94 -31.58
C PHE A 27 36.26 -23.81 -32.23
N GLY A 28 36.50 -25.12 -32.34
CA GLY A 28 35.57 -26.02 -32.99
C GLY A 28 36.19 -27.37 -33.37
N SER A 29 35.57 -28.02 -34.35
CA SER A 29 36.03 -29.31 -34.87
C SER A 29 36.34 -29.29 -36.36
N ASP A 30 35.64 -28.48 -37.14
CA ASP A 30 35.84 -28.29 -38.58
C ASP A 30 35.14 -27.01 -39.09
N GLN A 31 35.19 -26.78 -40.40
CA GLN A 31 34.52 -25.65 -41.08
C GLN A 31 32.98 -25.72 -41.08
N LYS A 32 32.38 -26.73 -40.44
CA LYS A 32 30.93 -26.86 -40.24
C LYS A 32 30.52 -26.59 -38.79
N ASN A 33 31.46 -26.64 -37.85
CA ASN A 33 31.22 -26.57 -36.41
C ASN A 33 32.30 -25.71 -35.73
N TYR A 34 32.00 -24.42 -35.53
CA TYR A 34 32.94 -23.47 -34.95
C TYR A 34 32.28 -22.32 -34.19
N ILE A 35 33.07 -21.69 -33.34
CA ILE A 35 32.92 -20.34 -32.84
C ILE A 35 34.23 -19.59 -33.01
N PHE A 36 34.22 -18.41 -33.62
CA PHE A 36 35.42 -17.60 -33.78
C PHE A 36 35.17 -16.15 -33.42
N LEU A 37 36.25 -15.45 -33.08
CA LEU A 37 36.31 -13.98 -33.08
C LEU A 37 37.34 -13.53 -34.13
N THR A 38 36.92 -12.67 -35.07
CA THR A 38 37.82 -12.02 -36.03
C THR A 38 37.95 -10.53 -35.75
N VAL A 39 39.14 -9.97 -36.03
CA VAL A 39 39.39 -8.52 -35.92
C VAL A 39 38.76 -7.71 -37.07
N ASN A 40 38.44 -8.35 -38.20
CA ASN A 40 37.83 -7.70 -39.37
C ASN A 40 37.01 -8.70 -40.19
N ASN A 41 35.70 -8.49 -40.25
CA ASN A 41 34.74 -9.34 -40.96
C ASN A 41 34.65 -9.09 -42.49
N GLY A 42 35.59 -8.34 -43.08
CA GLY A 42 35.54 -7.92 -44.48
C GLY A 42 35.00 -6.49 -44.67
N ASN A 43 34.27 -5.95 -43.70
CA ASN A 43 33.74 -4.59 -43.71
C ASN A 43 34.46 -3.65 -42.72
N GLY A 44 35.57 -4.09 -42.12
CA GLY A 44 36.36 -3.28 -41.18
C GLY A 44 35.99 -3.48 -39.70
N TYR A 45 35.03 -4.35 -39.38
CA TYR A 45 34.50 -4.51 -38.03
C TYR A 45 34.78 -5.91 -37.44
N PRO A 46 35.08 -6.01 -36.13
CA PRO A 46 35.16 -7.27 -35.41
C PRO A 46 33.85 -8.04 -35.43
N ARG A 47 33.93 -9.37 -35.49
CA ARG A 47 32.75 -10.25 -35.51
C ARG A 47 33.00 -11.52 -34.71
N LEU A 48 32.06 -11.82 -33.83
CA LEU A 48 31.90 -13.14 -33.22
C LEU A 48 30.88 -13.91 -34.05
N ALA A 49 31.23 -15.10 -34.52
CA ALA A 49 30.28 -15.94 -35.25
C ALA A 49 30.34 -17.39 -34.81
N VAL A 50 29.19 -18.04 -34.88
CA VAL A 50 28.95 -19.42 -34.47
C VAL A 50 28.23 -20.17 -35.58
N LYS A 51 28.68 -21.38 -35.88
CA LYS A 51 28.06 -22.28 -36.83
C LYS A 51 28.09 -23.72 -36.32
N TYR A 52 26.97 -24.43 -36.45
CA TYR A 52 26.86 -25.85 -36.11
C TYR A 52 26.15 -26.62 -37.22
N ASN A 53 26.66 -27.81 -37.56
CA ASN A 53 26.08 -28.75 -38.52
C ASN A 53 25.62 -28.12 -39.86
N ASN A 54 26.42 -27.20 -40.39
CA ASN A 54 26.15 -26.48 -41.64
C ASN A 54 24.87 -25.62 -41.67
N GLN A 55 24.32 -25.26 -40.50
CA GLN A 55 23.25 -24.26 -40.37
C GLN A 55 23.73 -22.87 -40.81
N ILE A 56 22.79 -21.92 -40.94
CA ILE A 56 23.10 -20.51 -41.19
C ILE A 56 23.95 -20.00 -40.02
N GLU A 57 25.07 -19.34 -40.34
CA GLU A 57 25.99 -18.77 -39.35
C GLU A 57 25.32 -17.65 -38.56
N GLN A 58 25.27 -17.82 -37.23
CA GLN A 58 24.76 -16.81 -36.30
C GLN A 58 25.92 -15.94 -35.82
N ASN A 59 25.70 -14.64 -35.63
CA ASN A 59 26.80 -13.74 -35.33
C ASN A 59 26.35 -12.44 -34.69
N ILE A 60 27.30 -11.80 -34.02
CA ILE A 60 27.23 -10.40 -33.61
C ILE A 60 28.44 -9.66 -34.20
N THR A 61 28.23 -8.45 -34.70
CA THR A 61 29.27 -7.60 -35.30
C THR A 61 29.39 -6.33 -34.49
N SER A 62 30.62 -5.97 -34.11
CA SER A 62 30.93 -4.75 -33.35
C SER A 62 30.56 -3.49 -34.12
N SER A 63 30.03 -2.49 -33.42
CA SER A 63 29.82 -1.13 -33.95
C SER A 63 31.12 -0.33 -34.09
N VAL A 64 32.22 -0.78 -33.47
CA VAL A 64 33.54 -0.13 -33.48
C VAL A 64 34.62 -1.02 -34.08
N SER A 65 35.57 -0.43 -34.81
CA SER A 65 36.71 -1.12 -35.41
C SER A 65 37.95 -1.13 -34.50
N PHE A 66 38.82 -2.15 -34.62
CA PHE A 66 40.13 -2.11 -33.96
C PHE A 66 41.09 -1.14 -34.65
N ASN A 67 42.00 -0.56 -33.87
CA ASN A 67 43.08 0.28 -34.37
C ASN A 67 44.39 -0.51 -34.48
N LYS A 68 45.13 -0.28 -35.57
CA LYS A 68 46.40 -0.97 -35.83
C LYS A 68 47.45 -0.54 -34.79
N ASN A 69 48.18 -1.50 -34.24
CA ASN A 69 49.22 -1.30 -33.22
C ASN A 69 48.74 -0.64 -31.91
N VAL A 70 47.45 -0.74 -31.58
CA VAL A 70 46.88 -0.26 -30.31
C VAL A 70 46.43 -1.46 -29.48
N TRP A 71 46.73 -1.47 -28.18
CA TRP A 71 46.22 -2.50 -27.27
C TRP A 71 44.73 -2.30 -27.05
N SER A 72 43.96 -3.38 -27.05
CA SER A 72 42.54 -3.36 -26.71
C SER A 72 42.19 -4.60 -25.90
N TYR A 73 41.40 -4.44 -24.84
CA TYR A 73 40.88 -5.55 -24.06
C TYR A 73 39.58 -6.00 -24.70
N VAL A 74 39.58 -7.16 -25.34
CA VAL A 74 38.40 -7.70 -26.01
C VAL A 74 37.82 -8.84 -25.18
N THR A 75 36.53 -8.78 -24.91
CA THR A 75 35.81 -9.81 -24.17
C THR A 75 34.54 -10.20 -24.90
N VAL A 76 34.25 -11.49 -24.98
CA VAL A 76 32.97 -12.00 -25.46
C VAL A 76 32.33 -12.86 -24.38
N THR A 77 31.06 -12.59 -24.06
CA THR A 77 30.28 -13.36 -23.11
C THR A 77 29.08 -14.00 -23.79
N MET A 78 28.65 -15.15 -23.26
CA MET A 78 27.38 -15.80 -23.61
C MET A 78 26.63 -16.06 -22.31
N LYS A 79 25.40 -15.54 -22.18
CA LYS A 79 24.51 -15.82 -21.04
C LYS A 79 23.09 -16.01 -21.55
N ASP A 80 22.45 -17.14 -21.26
CA ASP A 80 21.05 -17.42 -21.62
C ASP A 80 20.75 -17.16 -23.12
N ASN A 81 21.60 -17.68 -24.02
CA ASN A 81 21.56 -17.47 -25.48
C ASN A 81 21.82 -16.03 -25.96
N LYS A 82 22.22 -15.12 -25.08
CA LYS A 82 22.61 -13.74 -25.45
C LYS A 82 24.13 -13.63 -25.50
N ALA A 83 24.66 -13.42 -26.70
CA ALA A 83 26.07 -13.11 -26.91
C ALA A 83 26.30 -11.61 -26.80
N THR A 84 27.33 -11.20 -26.07
CA THR A 84 27.73 -9.79 -25.96
C THR A 84 29.23 -9.65 -26.16
N MET A 85 29.64 -8.68 -26.98
CA MET A 85 31.04 -8.32 -27.22
C MET A 85 31.34 -7.00 -26.52
N TYR A 86 32.46 -6.97 -25.82
CA TYR A 86 32.99 -5.79 -25.15
C TYR A 86 34.37 -5.45 -25.71
N ILE A 87 34.64 -4.17 -25.90
CA ILE A 87 35.97 -3.64 -26.21
C ILE A 87 36.27 -2.56 -25.17
N ASN A 88 37.36 -2.75 -24.43
CA ASN A 88 37.78 -1.87 -23.33
C ASN A 88 36.70 -1.65 -22.25
N GLY A 89 35.94 -2.70 -21.93
CA GLY A 89 34.90 -2.67 -20.89
C GLY A 89 33.54 -2.14 -21.36
N GLU A 90 33.45 -1.57 -22.56
CA GLU A 90 32.20 -1.08 -23.14
C GLU A 90 31.54 -2.13 -24.03
N SER A 91 30.21 -2.27 -23.95
CA SER A 91 29.45 -3.17 -24.81
C SER A 91 29.34 -2.60 -26.22
N VAL A 92 29.88 -3.31 -27.22
CA VAL A 92 29.96 -2.84 -28.61
C VAL A 92 29.12 -3.67 -29.59
N ALA A 93 28.63 -4.83 -29.15
CA ALA A 93 27.63 -5.61 -29.86
C ALA A 93 26.90 -6.54 -28.90
N SER A 94 25.61 -6.75 -29.13
CA SER A 94 24.84 -7.79 -28.45
C SER A 94 23.79 -8.39 -29.38
N GLY A 95 23.47 -9.66 -29.20
CA GLY A 95 22.49 -10.35 -30.02
C GLY A 95 22.27 -11.80 -29.56
N ASN A 96 21.19 -12.40 -30.04
CA ASN A 96 20.83 -13.77 -29.67
C ASN A 96 21.59 -14.78 -30.55
N ILE A 97 22.23 -15.76 -29.91
CA ILE A 97 22.82 -16.92 -30.54
C ILE A 97 22.17 -18.16 -29.92
N THR A 98 21.41 -18.90 -30.72
CA THR A 98 20.63 -20.07 -30.27
C THR A 98 21.38 -21.39 -30.44
N VAL A 99 22.61 -21.36 -30.96
CA VAL A 99 23.46 -22.54 -31.05
C VAL A 99 24.02 -22.84 -29.67
N SER A 100 23.71 -24.00 -29.11
CA SER A 100 24.26 -24.43 -27.82
C SER A 100 25.77 -24.69 -27.94
N MET A 101 26.55 -24.12 -27.02
CA MET A 101 28.01 -24.32 -26.95
C MET A 101 28.36 -25.76 -26.60
N SER A 102 27.49 -26.44 -25.83
CA SER A 102 27.63 -27.88 -25.58
C SER A 102 27.58 -28.72 -26.87
N SER A 103 26.93 -28.22 -27.93
CA SER A 103 26.91 -28.89 -29.25
C SER A 103 28.26 -28.80 -29.98
N LEU A 104 29.14 -27.87 -29.57
CA LEU A 104 30.51 -27.73 -30.06
C LEU A 104 31.54 -28.49 -29.20
N ALA A 105 31.10 -29.25 -28.19
CA ALA A 105 31.96 -29.89 -27.18
C ALA A 105 32.95 -30.95 -27.72
N SER A 106 32.72 -31.51 -28.92
CA SER A 106 33.65 -32.42 -29.59
C SER A 106 34.72 -31.68 -30.40
N SER A 107 35.40 -30.72 -29.78
CA SER A 107 36.36 -29.84 -30.46
C SER A 107 37.73 -30.51 -30.70
N ALA A 108 38.14 -30.68 -31.96
CA ALA A 108 39.47 -31.18 -32.34
C ALA A 108 40.39 -30.08 -32.94
N ALA A 109 39.86 -28.88 -33.16
CA ALA A 109 40.53 -27.76 -33.81
C ALA A 109 40.26 -26.45 -33.05
N ASN A 110 41.03 -26.22 -31.98
CA ASN A 110 40.98 -25.00 -31.18
C ASN A 110 42.25 -24.18 -31.40
N TYR A 111 42.12 -23.07 -32.09
CA TYR A 111 43.22 -22.21 -32.47
C TYR A 111 43.12 -20.85 -31.80
N ILE A 112 44.29 -20.33 -31.42
CA ILE A 112 44.51 -18.93 -31.11
C ILE A 112 45.34 -18.37 -32.26
N ALA A 113 45.05 -17.16 -32.70
CA ALA A 113 45.75 -16.47 -33.78
C ALA A 113 45.75 -17.17 -35.16
N LYS A 114 44.85 -18.12 -35.40
CA LYS A 114 44.78 -18.91 -36.65
C LYS A 114 43.34 -19.31 -36.96
N SER A 115 42.99 -19.35 -38.25
CA SER A 115 41.69 -19.86 -38.69
C SER A 115 41.68 -21.35 -39.04
N GLN A 116 40.51 -21.96 -38.90
CA GLN A 116 40.18 -23.27 -39.46
C GLN A 116 40.01 -23.24 -41.00
N TYR A 117 39.82 -22.07 -41.61
CA TYR A 117 39.84 -21.89 -43.06
C TYR A 117 41.27 -21.65 -43.53
N THR A 118 41.80 -22.55 -44.36
CA THR A 118 43.20 -22.49 -44.83
C THR A 118 43.48 -21.33 -45.79
N SER A 119 42.45 -20.72 -46.36
CA SER A 119 42.52 -19.50 -47.16
C SER A 119 42.66 -18.23 -46.33
N ASP A 120 42.29 -18.27 -45.05
CA ASP A 120 42.25 -17.09 -44.19
C ASP A 120 43.66 -16.80 -43.63
N PRO A 121 44.03 -15.52 -43.48
CA PRO A 121 45.33 -15.15 -42.91
C PRO A 121 45.41 -15.52 -41.41
N ASN A 122 46.62 -15.87 -40.95
CA ASN A 122 46.89 -15.93 -39.51
C ASN A 122 46.85 -14.51 -38.92
N TYR A 123 46.47 -14.41 -37.65
CA TYR A 123 46.48 -13.14 -36.94
C TYR A 123 47.91 -12.58 -36.86
N THR A 124 48.03 -11.29 -37.18
CA THR A 124 49.30 -10.56 -37.12
C THR A 124 49.23 -9.53 -36.00
N GLY A 125 50.01 -9.72 -34.93
CA GLY A 125 50.00 -8.84 -33.78
C GLY A 125 50.47 -9.52 -32.50
N CYS A 126 50.19 -8.88 -31.37
CA CYS A 126 50.36 -9.46 -30.04
C CYS A 126 48.99 -9.87 -29.48
N ILE A 127 48.97 -10.95 -28.70
CA ILE A 127 47.87 -11.34 -27.82
C ILE A 127 48.50 -11.56 -26.45
N ASP A 128 47.91 -11.01 -25.41
CA ASP A 128 48.36 -11.17 -24.02
C ASP A 128 47.17 -11.49 -23.11
N GLU A 129 47.45 -12.14 -21.99
CA GLU A 129 46.48 -12.48 -20.93
C GLU A 129 45.13 -13.02 -21.46
N MET A 130 45.18 -14.03 -22.34
CA MET A 130 43.97 -14.69 -22.81
C MET A 130 43.40 -15.60 -21.71
N GLU A 131 42.16 -15.34 -21.32
CA GLU A 131 41.46 -16.06 -20.25
C GLU A 131 40.13 -16.63 -20.79
N ILE A 132 39.74 -17.79 -20.26
CA ILE A 132 38.51 -18.47 -20.62
C ILE A 132 37.80 -18.90 -19.33
N TYR A 133 36.54 -18.51 -19.19
CA TYR A 133 35.68 -18.79 -18.04
C TYR A 133 34.50 -19.65 -18.45
N ASN A 134 34.07 -20.53 -17.55
CA ASN A 134 32.86 -21.35 -17.69
C ASN A 134 31.60 -20.63 -17.15
N ASP A 135 31.64 -19.30 -17.09
CA ASP A 135 30.52 -18.45 -16.71
C ASP A 135 30.59 -17.11 -17.48
N ALA A 136 29.48 -16.40 -17.52
CA ALA A 136 29.36 -15.10 -18.19
C ALA A 136 29.68 -13.96 -17.21
N LEU A 137 30.83 -13.32 -17.37
CA LEU A 137 31.21 -12.15 -16.57
C LEU A 137 30.26 -10.98 -16.83
N THR A 138 29.91 -10.26 -15.77
CA THR A 138 29.22 -8.97 -15.83
C THR A 138 30.14 -7.87 -16.38
N GLN A 139 29.57 -6.75 -16.83
CA GLN A 139 30.36 -5.63 -17.35
C GLN A 139 31.32 -5.07 -16.29
N ASP A 140 30.89 -4.95 -15.05
CA ASP A 140 31.72 -4.45 -13.94
C ASP A 140 32.91 -5.38 -13.64
N GLU A 141 32.70 -6.69 -13.69
CA GLU A 141 33.77 -7.67 -13.53
C GLU A 141 34.79 -7.59 -14.68
N ILE A 142 34.31 -7.35 -15.91
CA ILE A 142 35.17 -7.14 -17.09
C ILE A 142 35.99 -5.85 -16.92
N ILE A 143 35.35 -4.75 -16.52
CA ILE A 143 36.02 -3.47 -16.24
C ILE A 143 37.07 -3.63 -15.13
N THR A 144 36.71 -4.30 -14.04
CA THR A 144 37.61 -4.54 -12.91
C THR A 144 38.85 -5.32 -13.34
N ARG A 145 38.68 -6.39 -14.12
CA ARG A 145 39.78 -7.21 -14.63
C ARG A 145 40.65 -6.48 -15.63
N MET A 146 40.05 -5.69 -16.53
CA MET A 146 40.78 -4.80 -17.44
C MET A 146 41.62 -3.79 -16.67
N GLN A 147 41.04 -3.15 -15.64
CA GLN A 147 41.73 -2.14 -14.84
C GLN A 147 42.85 -2.73 -13.97
N ALA A 148 42.70 -3.97 -13.51
CA ALA A 148 43.76 -4.67 -12.76
C ALA A 148 45.01 -4.95 -13.60
N THR A 149 44.91 -4.90 -14.93
CA THR A 149 45.96 -5.26 -15.90
C THR A 149 46.45 -4.06 -16.73
N ALA A 150 45.87 -2.87 -16.56
CA ALA A 150 46.18 -1.67 -17.36
C ALA A 150 47.45 -0.90 -16.91
N ALA A 151 48.08 -0.22 -17.88
CA ALA A 151 49.23 0.69 -17.71
C ALA A 151 48.92 1.91 -16.82
N GLU A 152 49.93 2.69 -16.42
CA GLU A 152 49.78 3.86 -15.53
C GLU A 152 48.75 4.89 -16.04
N VAL A 153 47.95 5.45 -15.12
CA VAL A 153 46.96 6.51 -15.39
C VAL A 153 47.65 7.78 -15.87
N LYS A 154 47.20 8.34 -17.01
CA LYS A 154 47.72 9.57 -17.61
C LYS A 154 46.95 10.80 -17.14
N SER A 155 45.61 10.73 -17.14
CA SER A 155 44.74 11.83 -16.70
C SER A 155 43.35 11.30 -16.37
N ILE A 156 42.63 12.02 -15.51
CA ILE A 156 41.21 11.80 -15.22
C ILE A 156 40.47 13.06 -15.63
N GLU A 157 39.33 12.93 -16.30
CA GLU A 157 38.53 14.05 -16.79
C GLU A 157 38.01 14.90 -15.63
N THR A 158 38.01 16.23 -15.85
CA THR A 158 37.43 17.19 -14.92
C THR A 158 35.98 17.47 -15.27
N THR A 159 35.09 17.52 -14.29
CA THR A 159 33.67 17.83 -14.50
C THR A 159 33.41 19.33 -14.33
N ASP A 160 32.79 19.99 -15.32
CA ASP A 160 32.34 21.38 -15.16
C ASP A 160 30.80 21.42 -15.06
N LEU A 161 30.26 22.12 -14.06
CA LEU A 161 28.82 22.22 -13.81
C LEU A 161 28.44 23.67 -13.51
N THR A 162 27.28 24.12 -14.02
CA THR A 162 26.70 25.43 -13.65
C THR A 162 25.35 25.20 -12.96
N VAL A 163 25.14 25.84 -11.81
CA VAL A 163 23.93 25.70 -10.95
C VAL A 163 23.48 27.08 -10.47
N LYS A 164 22.25 27.21 -9.96
CA LYS A 164 21.79 28.44 -9.31
C LYS A 164 22.09 28.43 -7.81
N VAL A 165 22.13 29.62 -7.20
CA VAL A 165 22.30 29.77 -5.75
C VAL A 165 21.21 28.96 -5.02
N GLY A 166 21.64 28.07 -4.13
CA GLY A 166 20.76 27.19 -3.36
C GLY A 166 20.47 25.83 -4.02
N ASP A 167 20.78 25.64 -5.30
CA ASP A 167 20.58 24.36 -5.98
C ASP A 167 21.53 23.29 -5.43
N LYS A 168 21.01 22.06 -5.30
CA LYS A 168 21.83 20.92 -4.94
C LYS A 168 22.73 20.49 -6.09
N ILE A 169 23.99 20.20 -5.77
CA ILE A 169 25.02 19.90 -6.75
C ILE A 169 25.05 18.40 -7.00
N LYS A 170 24.61 17.95 -8.18
CA LYS A 170 24.67 16.54 -8.59
C LYS A 170 25.89 16.32 -9.47
N LEU A 171 26.93 15.72 -8.89
CA LEU A 171 28.13 15.30 -9.62
C LEU A 171 27.96 13.90 -10.20
N PRO A 172 28.57 13.60 -11.37
CA PRO A 172 28.46 12.30 -11.99
C PRO A 172 29.14 11.22 -11.13
N SER A 173 28.51 10.06 -10.99
CA SER A 173 29.07 8.92 -10.24
C SER A 173 30.28 8.27 -10.93
N GLU A 174 30.49 8.57 -12.22
CA GLU A 174 31.58 8.03 -13.03
C GLU A 174 32.25 9.14 -13.87
N VAL A 175 33.57 9.04 -14.06
CA VAL A 175 34.35 9.95 -14.92
C VAL A 175 35.30 9.19 -15.84
N ASP A 176 35.68 9.80 -16.95
CA ASP A 176 36.62 9.21 -17.90
C ASP A 176 38.07 9.27 -17.39
N VAL A 177 38.78 8.16 -17.55
CA VAL A 177 40.19 7.96 -17.23
C VAL A 177 40.94 7.68 -18.52
N SER A 178 42.02 8.41 -18.76
CA SER A 178 42.97 8.13 -19.84
C SER A 178 44.25 7.51 -19.29
N TYR A 179 44.80 6.52 -20.00
CA TYR A 179 46.01 5.79 -19.62
C TYR A 179 47.21 6.16 -20.51
N THR A 180 48.42 5.95 -20.00
CA THR A 180 49.69 6.27 -20.70
C THR A 180 49.90 5.52 -22.00
N ASN A 181 49.26 4.36 -22.17
CA ASN A 181 49.30 3.56 -23.39
C ASN A 181 48.25 3.99 -24.45
N GLY A 182 47.49 5.06 -24.18
CA GLY A 182 46.50 5.62 -25.11
C GLY A 182 45.08 5.10 -24.98
N MET A 183 44.79 4.27 -23.97
CA MET A 183 43.43 3.78 -23.68
C MET A 183 42.62 4.78 -22.86
N THR A 184 41.29 4.65 -22.93
CA THR A 184 40.34 5.33 -22.04
C THR A 184 39.38 4.31 -21.39
N SER A 185 38.94 4.57 -20.16
CA SER A 185 37.88 3.81 -19.47
C SER A 185 37.12 4.73 -18.51
N LYS A 186 36.05 4.26 -17.87
CA LYS A 186 35.39 4.97 -16.77
C LYS A 186 35.85 4.48 -15.40
N THR A 187 35.71 5.34 -14.38
CA THR A 187 35.93 4.95 -12.99
C THR A 187 34.92 5.63 -12.07
N ILE A 188 34.52 4.92 -11.00
CA ILE A 188 33.59 5.43 -10.00
C ILE A 188 34.30 6.44 -9.12
N VAL A 189 33.65 7.56 -8.83
CA VAL A 189 34.20 8.64 -8.01
C VAL A 189 33.39 8.77 -6.72
N ASP A 190 34.10 8.77 -5.60
CA ASP A 190 33.56 9.17 -4.31
C ASP A 190 33.83 10.68 -4.11
N TRP A 191 32.80 11.50 -4.30
CA TRP A 191 32.89 12.95 -4.17
C TRP A 191 32.81 13.44 -2.72
N GLY A 192 32.51 12.56 -1.76
CA GLY A 192 32.11 12.97 -0.42
C GLY A 192 30.80 13.78 -0.42
N GLU A 193 30.52 14.45 0.69
CA GLU A 193 29.35 15.32 0.82
C GLU A 193 29.61 16.67 0.12
N VAL A 194 28.73 17.03 -0.83
CA VAL A 194 28.82 18.29 -1.58
C VAL A 194 27.55 19.10 -1.32
N SER A 195 27.64 20.06 -0.40
CA SER A 195 26.54 20.98 -0.06
C SER A 195 26.26 21.97 -1.19
N SER A 196 25.05 22.54 -1.23
CA SER A 196 24.74 23.68 -2.10
C SER A 196 25.54 24.92 -1.71
N TYR A 197 25.73 25.83 -2.66
CA TYR A 197 26.39 27.11 -2.41
C TYR A 197 25.36 28.22 -2.27
N THR A 198 25.52 29.02 -1.22
CA THR A 198 24.65 30.17 -0.90
C THR A 198 25.15 31.47 -1.53
N GLU A 199 26.28 31.44 -2.21
CA GLU A 199 26.91 32.61 -2.84
C GLU A 199 27.23 32.32 -4.31
N LYS A 200 27.18 33.38 -5.14
CA LYS A 200 27.62 33.33 -6.55
C LYS A 200 29.13 33.14 -6.60
N GLY A 201 29.61 32.24 -7.44
CA GLY A 201 31.05 32.02 -7.61
C GLY A 201 31.40 30.73 -8.34
N THR A 202 32.70 30.50 -8.55
CA THR A 202 33.19 29.21 -9.04
C THR A 202 33.88 28.49 -7.90
N TYR A 203 33.42 27.28 -7.60
CA TYR A 203 33.89 26.44 -6.52
C TYR A 203 34.51 25.17 -7.08
N LYS A 204 35.53 24.66 -6.40
CA LYS A 204 36.24 23.45 -6.80
C LYS A 204 35.95 22.34 -5.80
N VAL A 205 35.37 21.24 -6.28
CA VAL A 205 35.12 20.02 -5.52
C VAL A 205 36.15 18.97 -5.93
N THR A 206 36.72 18.27 -4.94
CA THR A 206 37.69 17.19 -5.17
C THR A 206 37.08 15.88 -4.68
N GLY A 207 36.83 14.96 -5.61
CA GLY A 207 36.47 13.58 -5.32
C GLY A 207 37.69 12.66 -5.37
N THR A 208 37.52 11.41 -4.96
CA THR A 208 38.56 10.39 -5.00
C THR A 208 38.08 9.15 -5.74
N THR A 209 39.00 8.51 -6.45
CA THR A 209 38.75 7.23 -7.10
C THR A 209 39.94 6.28 -6.92
N LYS A 210 39.69 4.97 -6.97
CA LYS A 210 40.72 3.94 -6.88
C LYS A 210 40.85 3.20 -8.20
N ILE A 211 42.01 3.32 -8.82
CA ILE A 211 42.34 2.61 -10.07
C ILE A 211 43.54 1.72 -9.77
N ALA A 212 43.39 0.40 -9.96
CA ALA A 212 44.41 -0.60 -9.66
C ALA A 212 45.00 -0.48 -8.22
N GLY A 213 44.14 -0.17 -7.24
CA GLY A 213 44.53 -0.05 -5.82
C GLY A 213 45.26 1.24 -5.43
N LYS A 214 45.53 2.15 -6.38
CA LYS A 214 46.08 3.49 -6.12
C LYS A 214 44.95 4.53 -6.14
N SER A 215 44.98 5.47 -5.20
CA SER A 215 44.01 6.58 -5.13
C SER A 215 44.42 7.74 -6.03
N TYR A 216 43.44 8.33 -6.70
CA TYR A 216 43.58 9.53 -7.53
C TYR A 216 42.50 10.56 -7.18
N ASP A 217 42.88 11.84 -7.25
CA ASP A 217 41.95 12.96 -7.09
C ASP A 217 41.23 13.24 -8.42
N VAL A 218 39.93 13.49 -8.34
CA VAL A 218 39.07 13.91 -9.45
C VAL A 218 38.54 15.30 -9.15
N ILE A 219 38.56 16.21 -10.13
CA ILE A 219 38.16 17.60 -9.93
C ILE A 219 36.83 17.88 -10.61
N ALA A 220 35.93 18.55 -9.89
CA ALA A 220 34.78 19.22 -10.47
C ALA A 220 34.83 20.74 -10.22
N ASN A 221 34.55 21.55 -11.24
CA ASN A 221 34.38 23.01 -11.10
C ASN A 221 32.87 23.34 -11.18
N ILE A 222 32.33 23.90 -10.10
CA ILE A 222 30.93 24.31 -9.98
C ILE A 222 30.83 25.82 -10.14
N THR A 223 30.14 26.31 -11.15
CA THR A 223 29.78 27.73 -11.29
C THR A 223 28.38 27.95 -10.75
N VAL A 224 28.24 28.82 -9.75
CA VAL A 224 26.99 29.13 -9.07
C VAL A 224 26.57 30.52 -9.48
N GLU A 225 25.37 30.65 -10.05
CA GLU A 225 24.83 31.90 -10.56
C GLU A 225 23.55 32.33 -9.84
N THR A 226 23.23 33.62 -9.84
CA THR A 226 21.90 34.11 -9.48
C THR A 226 21.01 34.15 -10.71
N ASP A 227 19.69 34.36 -10.53
CA ASP A 227 18.77 34.56 -11.66
C ASP A 227 18.70 36.03 -12.13
N SER A 228 19.71 36.81 -11.75
CA SER A 228 19.75 38.24 -12.03
C SER A 228 20.14 38.50 -13.49
N LEU A 229 19.33 39.30 -14.17
CA LEU A 229 19.61 39.85 -15.50
C LEU A 229 20.28 41.24 -15.43
N ASP A 230 20.48 41.78 -14.23
CA ASP A 230 21.14 43.05 -13.99
C ASP A 230 22.14 42.93 -12.83
N ASP A 231 23.43 43.13 -13.13
CA ASP A 231 24.53 42.94 -12.17
C ASP A 231 24.42 43.79 -10.89
N ASN A 232 23.56 44.81 -10.86
CA ASN A 232 23.30 45.61 -9.65
C ASN A 232 22.37 44.92 -8.64
N TYR A 233 21.75 43.80 -9.01
CA TYR A 233 20.80 43.07 -8.18
C TYR A 233 21.21 41.60 -8.08
N SER A 234 20.86 40.97 -6.97
CA SER A 234 20.86 39.52 -6.81
C SER A 234 19.41 39.08 -6.62
N VAL A 235 18.99 38.05 -7.35
CA VAL A 235 17.61 37.57 -7.39
C VAL A 235 17.59 36.07 -7.11
N ILE A 236 16.83 35.68 -6.08
CA ILE A 236 16.35 34.32 -5.84
C ILE A 236 14.84 34.36 -6.00
N ARG A 237 14.25 33.33 -6.61
CA ARG A 237 12.82 33.30 -6.92
C ARG A 237 12.27 31.89 -6.79
N ASN A 238 11.02 31.80 -6.37
CA ASN A 238 10.26 30.56 -6.25
C ASN A 238 8.82 30.77 -6.73
N MET A 239 8.19 29.72 -7.25
CA MET A 239 6.77 29.71 -7.59
C MET A 239 6.13 28.42 -7.09
N ASN A 240 5.26 28.57 -6.09
CA ASN A 240 4.49 27.49 -5.51
C ASN A 240 3.10 27.40 -6.15
N ILE A 241 2.63 26.18 -6.44
CA ILE A 241 1.28 25.92 -6.96
C ILE A 241 0.61 24.88 -6.08
N VAL A 242 -0.48 25.26 -5.43
CA VAL A 242 -1.32 24.30 -4.70
C VAL A 242 -2.53 24.00 -5.54
N LYS A 243 -2.84 22.71 -5.71
CA LYS A 243 -4.09 22.23 -6.29
C LYS A 243 -4.59 21.04 -5.47
N ASN A 244 -5.67 21.23 -4.73
CA ASN A 244 -6.35 20.16 -4.00
C ASN A 244 -7.86 20.49 -3.92
N SER A 245 -8.68 19.58 -3.40
CA SER A 245 -10.10 19.81 -3.18
C SER A 245 -10.32 20.92 -2.14
N GLY A 246 -10.63 22.11 -2.61
CA GLY A 246 -10.90 23.31 -1.79
C GLY A 246 -9.88 24.42 -1.94
N SER A 247 -8.59 24.12 -2.11
CA SER A 247 -7.57 25.15 -2.27
C SER A 247 -6.88 25.03 -3.61
N SER A 248 -6.90 26.10 -4.40
CA SER A 248 -6.14 26.17 -5.65
C SER A 248 -5.59 27.57 -5.83
N PHE A 249 -4.28 27.73 -5.66
CA PHE A 249 -3.63 29.03 -5.76
C PHE A 249 -2.21 28.91 -6.32
N VAL A 250 -1.73 30.03 -6.84
CA VAL A 250 -0.32 30.23 -7.17
C VAL A 250 0.26 31.28 -6.25
N GLU A 251 1.43 30.99 -5.67
CA GLU A 251 2.22 31.95 -4.92
C GLU A 251 3.59 32.11 -5.59
N ALA A 252 3.99 33.34 -5.84
CA ALA A 252 5.33 33.67 -6.30
C ALA A 252 6.08 34.44 -5.23
N GLU A 253 7.31 34.02 -4.98
CA GLU A 253 8.21 34.62 -4.00
C GLU A 253 9.50 35.05 -4.68
N TYR A 254 9.96 36.26 -4.38
CA TYR A 254 11.24 36.78 -4.84
C TYR A 254 12.01 37.39 -3.66
N VAL A 255 13.28 37.04 -3.56
CA VAL A 255 14.27 37.68 -2.70
C VAL A 255 15.19 38.46 -3.62
N VAL A 256 15.10 39.79 -3.59
CA VAL A 256 15.93 40.67 -4.41
C VAL A 256 16.78 41.53 -3.50
N THR A 257 18.10 41.42 -3.61
CA THR A 257 19.06 42.21 -2.80
C THR A 257 19.86 43.16 -3.68
N SER A 258 20.05 44.39 -3.21
CA SER A 258 20.82 45.43 -3.89
C SER A 258 21.18 46.57 -2.91
N GLU A 259 22.24 47.32 -3.20
CA GLU A 259 22.52 48.61 -2.54
C GLU A 259 21.65 49.75 -3.09
N LEU A 260 20.94 49.52 -4.20
CA LEU A 260 20.05 50.49 -4.83
C LEU A 260 18.70 50.57 -4.11
N THR A 261 18.09 51.75 -4.10
CA THR A 261 16.76 51.99 -3.51
C THR A 261 15.67 52.21 -4.58
N ASP A 262 15.85 51.62 -5.76
CA ASP A 262 14.86 51.70 -6.82
C ASP A 262 13.58 50.97 -6.43
N THR A 263 12.44 51.47 -6.89
CA THR A 263 11.18 50.70 -6.81
C THR A 263 11.20 49.60 -7.87
N LEU A 264 11.05 48.37 -7.43
CA LEU A 264 10.87 47.20 -8.28
C LEU A 264 9.40 46.81 -8.33
N VAL A 265 9.02 46.06 -9.36
CA VAL A 265 7.67 45.52 -9.52
C VAL A 265 7.77 44.03 -9.77
N LEU A 266 7.14 43.25 -8.90
CA LEU A 266 6.82 41.85 -9.16
C LEU A 266 5.53 41.83 -9.99
N LYS A 267 5.54 41.08 -11.10
CA LYS A 267 4.36 40.86 -11.94
C LYS A 267 4.05 39.37 -12.01
N MET A 268 2.77 39.04 -11.95
CA MET A 268 2.23 37.71 -12.19
C MET A 268 1.18 37.78 -13.29
N GLN A 269 1.27 36.87 -14.25
CA GLN A 269 0.35 36.78 -15.38
C GLN A 269 -0.14 35.35 -15.52
N ILE A 270 -1.45 35.16 -15.65
CA ILE A 270 -2.08 33.85 -15.87
C ILE A 270 -2.63 33.80 -17.29
N TYR A 271 -2.25 32.77 -18.04
CA TYR A 271 -2.66 32.54 -19.42
C TYR A 271 -3.43 31.23 -19.56
N SER A 272 -4.36 31.18 -20.53
CA SER A 272 -4.89 29.94 -21.10
C SER A 272 -4.57 29.91 -22.59
N GLY A 273 -3.71 28.97 -23.00
CA GLY A 273 -3.00 29.05 -24.29
C GLY A 273 -2.25 30.38 -24.41
N ASP A 274 -2.55 31.16 -25.46
CA ASP A 274 -1.96 32.49 -25.69
C ASP A 274 -2.82 33.64 -25.10
N THR A 275 -3.96 33.34 -24.46
CA THR A 275 -4.89 34.35 -23.95
C THR A 275 -4.54 34.71 -22.51
N LEU A 276 -4.26 35.99 -22.24
CA LEU A 276 -4.06 36.52 -20.89
C LEU A 276 -5.40 36.58 -20.14
N LEU A 277 -5.51 35.89 -19.02
CA LEU A 277 -6.69 35.85 -18.15
C LEU A 277 -6.60 36.86 -17.00
N SER A 278 -5.42 36.99 -16.38
CA SER A 278 -5.16 37.90 -15.26
C SER A 278 -3.74 38.45 -15.32
N GLU A 279 -3.58 39.71 -14.89
CA GLU A 279 -2.29 40.33 -14.63
C GLU A 279 -2.35 41.08 -13.30
N ASP A 280 -1.47 40.70 -12.37
CA ASP A 280 -1.36 41.26 -11.03
C ASP A 280 0.06 41.83 -10.84
N THR A 281 0.18 42.98 -10.17
CA THR A 281 1.48 43.64 -9.92
C THR A 281 1.61 44.07 -8.47
N LYS A 282 2.84 44.01 -7.94
CA LYS A 282 3.16 44.44 -6.57
C LYS A 282 4.48 45.20 -6.57
N ASP A 283 4.43 46.46 -6.17
CA ASP A 283 5.61 47.29 -5.97
C ASP A 283 6.34 46.89 -4.68
N PHE A 284 7.67 46.93 -4.69
CA PHE A 284 8.51 46.73 -3.51
C PHE A 284 9.88 47.39 -3.69
N VAL A 285 10.69 47.44 -2.63
CA VAL A 285 12.09 47.90 -2.69
C VAL A 285 13.04 46.74 -2.36
N PRO A 286 14.26 46.66 -2.94
CA PRO A 286 15.21 45.57 -2.68
C PRO A 286 15.65 45.40 -1.22
N SER A 287 15.38 46.36 -0.35
CA SER A 287 15.64 46.23 1.10
C SER A 287 14.62 45.35 1.81
N ASP A 288 13.48 45.08 1.18
CA ASP A 288 12.47 44.15 1.68
C ASP A 288 12.93 42.75 1.26
N ASN A 289 13.68 42.05 2.13
CA ASN A 289 14.36 40.79 1.80
C ASN A 289 13.48 39.76 1.07
N THR A 290 12.16 39.79 1.22
CA THR A 290 11.23 38.90 0.50
C THR A 290 10.00 39.67 0.05
N VAL A 291 9.62 39.53 -1.23
CA VAL A 291 8.30 39.91 -1.74
C VAL A 291 7.53 38.67 -2.18
N LYS A 292 6.32 38.51 -1.66
CA LYS A 292 5.37 37.46 -2.06
C LYS A 292 4.16 38.05 -2.79
N MET A 293 3.65 37.34 -3.79
CA MET A 293 2.37 37.59 -4.44
C MET A 293 1.62 36.28 -4.58
N LYS A 294 0.38 36.24 -4.10
CA LYS A 294 -0.50 35.08 -4.14
C LYS A 294 -1.74 35.38 -4.95
N LYS A 295 -2.20 34.41 -5.74
CA LYS A 295 -3.39 34.49 -6.58
C LYS A 295 -4.19 33.20 -6.48
N ASP A 296 -5.45 33.31 -6.06
CA ASP A 296 -6.42 32.23 -6.18
C ASP A 296 -6.65 31.92 -7.67
N ILE A 297 -6.65 30.64 -8.03
CA ILE A 297 -6.84 30.19 -9.40
C ILE A 297 -8.09 29.33 -9.62
N ARG A 298 -8.96 29.20 -8.61
CA ARG A 298 -10.22 28.45 -8.73
C ARG A 298 -11.10 28.99 -9.87
N ASP A 299 -11.09 30.31 -10.07
CA ASP A 299 -11.82 31.01 -11.14
C ASP A 299 -11.28 30.76 -12.57
N TYR A 300 -10.08 30.18 -12.72
CA TYR A 300 -9.43 30.01 -14.02
C TYR A 300 -9.37 28.53 -14.42
N LYS A 301 -10.23 28.07 -15.34
CA LYS A 301 -10.23 26.65 -15.76
C LYS A 301 -9.36 26.40 -17.00
N GLY A 302 -9.00 25.13 -17.19
CA GLY A 302 -8.23 24.63 -18.32
C GLY A 302 -6.72 24.57 -18.05
N ASN A 303 -5.95 24.32 -19.11
CA ASN A 303 -4.49 24.31 -19.03
C ASN A 303 -3.97 25.74 -18.89
N LEU A 304 -3.55 26.10 -17.69
CA LEU A 304 -3.03 27.43 -17.37
C LEU A 304 -1.52 27.47 -17.55
N THR A 305 -1.01 28.65 -17.88
CA THR A 305 0.41 28.99 -17.79
C THR A 305 0.56 30.23 -16.93
N VAL A 306 1.29 30.12 -15.83
CA VAL A 306 1.57 31.25 -14.94
C VAL A 306 2.98 31.73 -15.19
N LYS A 307 3.12 33.04 -15.43
CA LYS A 307 4.38 33.72 -15.68
C LYS A 307 4.65 34.77 -14.62
N THR A 308 5.87 34.82 -14.10
CA THR A 308 6.28 35.86 -13.16
C THR A 308 7.66 36.42 -13.49
N ASP A 309 7.82 37.72 -13.26
CA ASP A 309 9.09 38.41 -13.44
C ASP A 309 9.17 39.65 -12.55
N VAL A 310 10.41 40.10 -12.31
CA VAL A 310 10.69 41.35 -11.61
C VAL A 310 11.35 42.33 -12.57
N TYR A 311 10.88 43.58 -12.58
CA TYR A 311 11.45 44.67 -13.36
C TYR A 311 11.62 45.93 -12.51
N ASN A 312 12.55 46.80 -12.91
CA ASN A 312 12.70 48.12 -12.31
C ASN A 312 11.58 49.04 -12.82
N LYS A 313 10.82 49.64 -11.90
CA LYS A 313 9.63 50.43 -12.23
C LYS A 313 9.95 51.66 -13.08
N SER A 314 11.10 52.28 -12.84
CA SER A 314 11.48 53.55 -13.48
C SER A 314 12.09 53.36 -14.87
N THR A 315 12.86 52.29 -15.06
CA THR A 315 13.55 52.02 -16.33
C THR A 315 12.81 51.02 -17.22
N GLY A 316 11.90 50.23 -16.64
CA GLY A 316 11.23 49.11 -17.31
C GLY A 316 12.16 47.92 -17.62
N LYS A 317 13.41 47.94 -17.13
CA LYS A 317 14.38 46.88 -17.38
C LYS A 317 14.07 45.66 -16.52
N ALA A 318 14.07 44.48 -17.13
CA ALA A 318 13.94 43.20 -16.43
C ALA A 318 15.13 42.98 -15.50
N ILE A 319 14.84 42.58 -14.26
CA ILE A 319 15.81 42.30 -13.19
C ILE A 319 15.96 40.79 -13.00
N SER A 320 14.90 40.02 -13.22
CA SER A 320 14.94 38.56 -13.23
C SER A 320 14.58 38.02 -14.61
N SER A 321 14.96 36.76 -14.89
CA SER A 321 14.31 36.03 -15.98
C SER A 321 12.83 35.76 -15.66
N VAL A 322 12.04 35.39 -16.68
CA VAL A 322 10.63 35.03 -16.53
C VAL A 322 10.55 33.61 -15.95
N MET A 323 9.77 33.42 -14.90
CA MET A 323 9.46 32.12 -14.29
C MET A 323 8.17 31.66 -14.93
N GLU A 324 8.13 30.43 -15.44
CA GLU A 324 6.94 29.88 -16.09
C GLU A 324 6.59 28.53 -15.47
N ARG A 325 5.34 28.35 -15.04
CA ARG A 325 4.79 27.06 -14.62
C ARG A 325 3.51 26.79 -15.37
N LYS A 326 3.33 25.55 -15.81
CA LYS A 326 2.06 25.06 -16.39
C LYS A 326 1.25 24.37 -15.31
N ILE A 327 -0.07 24.52 -15.39
CA ILE A 327 -1.02 23.97 -14.42
C ILE A 327 -2.16 23.35 -15.20
N ASP A 328 -2.45 22.09 -14.96
CA ASP A 328 -3.71 21.52 -15.41
C ASP A 328 -4.81 21.89 -14.41
N ASN A 329 -5.74 22.75 -14.80
CA ASN A 329 -6.91 23.10 -14.00
C ASN A 329 -8.23 22.79 -14.74
N THR A 330 -8.28 21.67 -15.49
CA THR A 330 -9.50 21.26 -16.20
C THR A 330 -10.60 20.77 -15.25
N GLY A 331 -10.25 19.93 -14.27
CA GLY A 331 -11.20 19.44 -13.28
C GLY A 331 -10.63 19.18 -11.89
N ASN A 332 -11.52 19.21 -10.89
CA ASN A 332 -11.22 18.99 -9.48
C ASN A 332 -12.50 18.63 -8.69
N PHE A 333 -12.33 17.91 -7.58
CA PHE A 333 -13.40 17.75 -6.60
C PHE A 333 -13.74 19.10 -5.96
N ALA A 334 -15.03 19.32 -5.68
CA ALA A 334 -15.46 20.52 -5.00
C ALA A 334 -14.82 20.61 -3.60
N GLY A 335 -14.41 21.83 -3.22
CA GLY A 335 -13.98 22.10 -1.85
C GLY A 335 -15.10 21.88 -0.83
N GLY A 336 -14.77 21.29 0.32
CA GLY A 336 -15.73 21.07 1.41
C GLY A 336 -16.37 22.37 1.92
N ASP A 337 -15.65 23.48 1.89
CA ASP A 337 -16.16 24.82 2.23
C ASP A 337 -17.30 25.30 1.30
N ARG A 338 -17.43 24.71 0.12
CA ARG A 338 -18.50 24.99 -0.83
C ARG A 338 -19.65 23.99 -0.72
N VAL A 339 -19.55 22.98 0.14
CA VAL A 339 -20.54 21.92 0.33
C VAL A 339 -21.00 21.93 1.79
N ASN A 340 -22.14 22.58 2.06
CA ASN A 340 -22.71 22.60 3.40
C ASN A 340 -23.73 21.49 3.56
N LEU A 341 -23.46 20.53 4.44
CA LEU A 341 -24.44 19.49 4.80
C LEU A 341 -25.66 20.11 5.48
N GLU A 342 -26.85 19.55 5.21
CA GLU A 342 -28.07 19.95 5.91
C GLU A 342 -27.93 19.61 7.40
N LYS A 343 -28.27 20.57 8.25
CA LYS A 343 -28.26 20.40 9.69
C LYS A 343 -29.14 19.22 10.12
N ASP A 344 -28.67 18.44 11.08
CA ASP A 344 -29.34 17.25 11.62
C ASP A 344 -29.46 16.10 10.60
N SER A 345 -28.84 16.20 9.42
CA SER A 345 -28.69 15.09 8.48
C SER A 345 -27.74 14.02 9.02
N LEU A 346 -27.73 12.84 8.39
CA LEU A 346 -26.96 11.69 8.85
C LEU A 346 -25.45 11.98 8.95
N PHE A 347 -24.86 12.54 7.89
CA PHE A 347 -23.44 12.84 7.85
C PHE A 347 -23.08 14.08 8.67
N GLU A 348 -23.94 15.11 8.71
CA GLU A 348 -23.69 16.30 9.54
C GLU A 348 -23.62 15.94 11.03
N LYS A 349 -24.54 15.10 11.53
CA LYS A 349 -24.48 14.61 12.91
C LYS A 349 -23.18 13.89 13.22
N SER A 350 -22.73 13.02 12.31
CA SER A 350 -21.49 12.28 12.47
C SER A 350 -20.26 13.18 12.40
N GLU A 351 -20.25 14.18 11.51
CA GLU A 351 -19.23 15.22 11.41
C GLU A 351 -19.11 16.00 12.72
N GLN A 352 -20.23 16.45 13.30
CA GLN A 352 -20.22 17.20 14.56
C GLN A 352 -19.71 16.37 15.75
N VAL A 353 -19.94 15.05 15.75
CA VAL A 353 -19.35 14.13 16.74
C VAL A 353 -17.84 14.01 16.53
N GLY A 354 -17.40 13.89 15.27
CA GLY A 354 -15.99 13.91 14.89
C GLY A 354 -15.27 15.19 15.31
N LEU A 355 -15.87 16.35 15.04
CA LEU A 355 -15.36 17.66 15.45
C LEU A 355 -15.19 17.75 16.97
N LYS A 356 -16.19 17.31 17.74
CA LYS A 356 -16.10 17.27 19.21
C LYS A 356 -14.97 16.36 19.69
N TYR A 357 -14.79 15.21 19.03
CA TYR A 357 -13.70 14.28 19.35
C TYR A 357 -12.34 14.96 19.14
N VAL A 358 -12.10 15.55 17.97
CA VAL A 358 -10.84 16.23 17.60
C VAL A 358 -10.54 17.42 18.51
N LEU A 359 -11.56 18.22 18.85
CA LEU A 359 -11.43 19.32 19.81
C LEU A 359 -11.13 18.84 21.23
N SER A 360 -11.50 17.62 21.60
CA SER A 360 -11.27 17.09 22.95
C SER A 360 -9.82 16.65 23.22
N ILE A 361 -9.00 16.56 22.17
CA ILE A 361 -7.61 16.10 22.25
C ILE A 361 -6.70 17.22 22.76
N ASP A 362 -5.75 16.84 23.62
CA ASP A 362 -4.70 17.70 24.15
C ASP A 362 -3.47 17.65 23.21
N VAL A 363 -3.31 18.72 22.43
CA VAL A 363 -2.26 18.86 21.41
C VAL A 363 -0.86 18.80 22.02
N ASP A 364 -0.66 19.31 23.24
CA ASP A 364 0.67 19.30 23.87
C ASP A 364 1.14 17.87 24.16
N ARG A 365 0.20 16.97 24.48
CA ARG A 365 0.49 15.54 24.67
C ARG A 365 0.83 14.83 23.35
N LEU A 366 0.26 15.27 22.23
CA LEU A 366 0.62 14.80 20.89
C LEU A 366 1.97 15.36 20.40
N LEU A 367 2.34 16.57 20.82
CA LEU A 367 3.65 17.17 20.53
C LEU A 367 4.78 16.58 21.38
N ALA A 368 4.47 16.02 22.55
CA ALA A 368 5.46 15.54 23.51
C ALA A 368 6.51 14.57 22.91
N PRO A 369 6.13 13.55 22.10
CA PRO A 369 7.11 12.67 21.47
C PRO A 369 8.17 13.42 20.64
N SER A 370 7.78 14.39 19.81
CA SER A 370 8.71 15.15 18.98
C SER A 370 9.70 15.97 19.80
N TYR A 371 9.24 16.57 20.91
CA TYR A 371 10.12 17.33 21.82
C TYR A 371 11.10 16.41 22.56
N GLU A 372 10.62 15.27 23.05
CA GLU A 372 11.43 14.31 23.78
C GLU A 372 12.59 13.74 22.95
N MET A 373 12.41 13.57 21.63
CA MET A 373 13.46 13.07 20.73
C MET A 373 14.64 14.05 20.58
N HIS A 374 14.39 15.33 20.82
CA HIS A 374 15.42 16.37 20.87
C HIS A 374 15.95 16.64 22.28
N GLY A 375 15.58 15.81 23.26
CA GLY A 375 15.94 16.00 24.67
C GLY A 375 15.30 17.22 25.32
N LEU A 376 14.22 17.75 24.72
CA LEU A 376 13.48 18.91 25.20
C LEU A 376 12.26 18.49 26.01
N THR A 377 11.79 19.39 26.88
CA THR A 377 10.52 19.21 27.59
C THR A 377 9.38 19.67 26.68
N ALA A 378 8.33 18.85 26.59
CA ALA A 378 7.12 19.18 25.85
C ALA A 378 6.47 20.50 26.34
N PRO A 379 5.72 21.20 25.47
CA PRO A 379 4.93 22.36 25.88
C PRO A 379 4.05 22.04 27.11
N ASN A 380 3.96 22.98 28.04
CA ASN A 380 3.23 22.83 29.30
C ASN A 380 3.62 21.60 30.15
N ASN A 381 4.80 21.03 29.92
CA ASN A 381 5.28 19.80 30.58
C ASN A 381 4.30 18.62 30.39
N ALA A 382 3.57 18.62 29.27
CA ALA A 382 2.61 17.60 28.93
C ALA A 382 3.27 16.22 28.82
N GLN A 383 2.54 15.20 29.25
CA GLN A 383 2.98 13.81 29.13
C GLN A 383 2.37 13.21 27.87
N ARG A 384 3.18 12.49 27.08
CA ARG A 384 2.69 11.76 25.91
C ARG A 384 1.49 10.88 26.24
N TYR A 385 0.72 10.57 25.21
CA TYR A 385 -0.42 9.67 25.30
C TYR A 385 -0.04 8.20 25.55
N GLY A 386 -1.04 7.38 25.88
CA GLY A 386 -0.91 5.92 26.03
C GLY A 386 -0.84 5.18 24.70
N GLY A 387 -1.21 3.90 24.68
CA GLY A 387 -1.34 3.14 23.42
C GLY A 387 -0.05 3.07 22.63
N TRP A 388 -0.12 3.33 21.32
CA TRP A 388 1.05 3.30 20.46
C TRP A 388 1.94 4.56 20.54
N GLU A 389 1.46 5.63 21.20
CA GLU A 389 2.24 6.85 21.46
C GLU A 389 3.21 6.71 22.66
N ARG A 390 3.06 5.67 23.49
CA ARG A 390 3.92 5.41 24.66
C ARG A 390 5.30 4.87 24.28
N LYS A 391 6.28 4.95 25.19
CA LYS A 391 7.56 4.23 25.08
C LYS A 391 7.32 2.72 25.24
N GLY A 392 7.79 1.91 24.28
CA GLY A 392 7.54 0.46 24.26
C GLY A 392 6.08 0.11 23.94
N ALA A 393 5.52 0.70 22.89
CA ALA A 393 4.16 0.48 22.42
C ALA A 393 3.84 -0.98 22.09
N SER A 394 4.81 -1.76 21.59
CA SER A 394 4.53 -3.07 21.03
C SER A 394 4.56 -4.20 22.05
N ASN A 395 3.63 -5.15 21.90
CA ASN A 395 3.70 -6.47 22.55
C ASN A 395 4.75 -7.41 21.91
N TRP A 396 5.58 -6.91 20.98
CA TRP A 396 6.42 -7.68 20.05
C TRP A 396 7.89 -7.93 20.48
N GLY A 397 8.32 -7.52 21.68
CA GLY A 397 9.59 -8.01 22.26
C GLY A 397 10.51 -6.98 22.94
N SER A 398 10.91 -7.33 24.16
CA SER A 398 12.04 -6.98 25.06
C SER A 398 12.68 -5.58 25.20
N SER A 399 12.54 -4.62 24.27
CA SER A 399 13.09 -3.26 24.46
C SER A 399 12.01 -2.29 24.92
N LYS A 400 12.10 -1.80 26.17
CA LYS A 400 11.11 -0.87 26.75
C LYS A 400 11.14 0.55 26.15
N ASP A 401 12.18 0.90 25.38
CA ASP A 401 12.46 2.31 25.06
C ASP A 401 12.45 2.66 23.55
N THR A 402 12.40 1.71 22.61
CA THR A 402 12.59 2.01 21.17
C THR A 402 11.47 1.54 20.23
N PHE A 403 10.63 0.59 20.64
CA PHE A 403 9.55 0.05 19.80
C PHE A 403 8.25 0.85 20.03
N THR A 404 8.11 2.00 19.36
CA THR A 404 6.96 2.92 19.46
C THR A 404 6.55 3.44 18.08
N LEU A 405 5.28 3.81 17.92
CA LEU A 405 4.78 4.52 16.73
C LEU A 405 4.65 6.03 16.97
N ALA A 406 5.10 6.51 18.13
CA ALA A 406 4.84 7.86 18.60
C ALA A 406 5.11 8.97 17.57
N GLY A 407 4.26 9.99 17.58
CA GLY A 407 4.23 11.10 16.62
C GLY A 407 3.28 10.88 15.44
N HIS A 408 2.88 9.63 15.14
CA HIS A 408 1.93 9.38 14.05
C HIS A 408 0.55 10.02 14.31
N SER A 409 0.10 10.04 15.57
CA SER A 409 -1.20 10.58 15.94
C SER A 409 -1.25 12.10 15.83
N LEU A 410 -0.11 12.79 16.06
CA LEU A 410 0.00 14.23 15.83
C LEU A 410 -0.28 14.57 14.37
N GLY A 411 0.34 13.81 13.45
CA GLY A 411 0.14 13.95 12.02
C GLY A 411 -1.33 13.81 11.61
N HIS A 412 -1.95 12.69 11.98
CA HIS A 412 -3.38 12.45 11.72
C HIS A 412 -4.29 13.50 12.34
N TRP A 413 -4.00 13.95 13.56
CA TRP A 413 -4.79 14.99 14.22
C TRP A 413 -4.70 16.32 13.45
N MET A 414 -3.52 16.70 12.94
CA MET A 414 -3.37 17.89 12.11
C MET A 414 -4.16 17.78 10.80
N SER A 415 -4.10 16.64 10.12
CA SER A 415 -4.93 16.36 8.93
C SER A 415 -6.42 16.47 9.25
N ALA A 416 -6.88 15.83 10.32
CA ALA A 416 -8.27 15.87 10.77
C ALA A 416 -8.72 17.31 11.11
N ALA A 417 -7.89 18.06 11.83
CA ALA A 417 -8.16 19.45 12.16
C ALA A 417 -8.26 20.35 10.93
N ALA A 418 -7.39 20.14 9.93
CA ALA A 418 -7.38 20.91 8.69
C ALA A 418 -8.65 20.64 7.85
N VAL A 419 -9.03 19.37 7.65
CA VAL A 419 -10.23 19.03 6.88
C VAL A 419 -11.52 19.43 7.61
N LEU A 420 -11.58 19.28 8.94
CA LEU A 420 -12.74 19.72 9.73
C LEU A 420 -12.89 21.23 9.75
N TYR A 421 -11.79 21.99 9.86
CA TYR A 421 -11.86 23.44 9.71
C TYR A 421 -12.46 23.81 8.36
N ARG A 422 -12.03 23.11 7.29
CA ARG A 422 -12.51 23.39 5.95
C ARG A 422 -14.00 23.13 5.79
N ASP A 423 -14.48 21.97 6.24
CA ASP A 423 -15.87 21.54 6.08
C ASP A 423 -16.84 22.33 7.00
N THR A 424 -16.37 22.73 8.19
CA THR A 424 -17.25 23.35 9.22
C THR A 424 -17.03 24.84 9.44
N GLY A 425 -15.92 25.42 8.98
CA GLY A 425 -15.49 26.79 9.30
C GLY A 425 -15.17 27.00 10.79
N ASN A 426 -14.91 25.93 11.56
CA ASN A 426 -14.75 26.06 13.01
C ASN A 426 -13.38 26.69 13.41
N GLU A 427 -13.42 27.93 13.86
CA GLU A 427 -12.21 28.70 14.23
C GLU A 427 -11.45 28.15 15.44
N GLU A 428 -12.10 27.38 16.33
CA GLU A 428 -11.42 26.78 17.49
C GLU A 428 -10.45 25.68 17.05
N VAL A 429 -10.87 24.81 16.12
CA VAL A 429 -9.98 23.76 15.59
C VAL A 429 -8.85 24.37 14.78
N LEU A 430 -9.09 25.44 14.00
CA LEU A 430 -8.03 26.18 13.31
C LEU A 430 -7.00 26.77 14.29
N THR A 431 -7.48 27.39 15.38
CA THR A 431 -6.60 27.95 16.41
C THR A 431 -5.67 26.89 17.00
N LYS A 432 -6.20 25.69 17.29
CA LYS A 432 -5.39 24.58 17.79
C LYS A 432 -4.41 24.04 16.74
N LEU A 433 -4.83 23.93 15.47
CA LEU A 433 -3.96 23.49 14.38
C LEU A 433 -2.78 24.46 14.19
N ASN A 434 -3.05 25.76 14.12
CA ASN A 434 -2.03 26.79 13.99
C ASN A 434 -1.06 26.79 15.18
N TYR A 435 -1.56 26.51 16.38
CA TYR A 435 -0.71 26.32 17.56
C TYR A 435 0.22 25.11 17.41
N ALA A 436 -0.27 23.96 16.94
CA ALA A 436 0.57 22.78 16.71
C ALA A 436 1.69 23.05 15.70
N VAL A 437 1.35 23.66 14.55
CA VAL A 437 2.31 24.06 13.51
C VAL A 437 3.36 25.01 14.06
N THR A 438 2.93 26.04 14.81
CA THR A 438 3.85 27.00 15.45
C THR A 438 4.83 26.29 16.39
N LYS A 439 4.36 25.29 17.16
CA LYS A 439 5.21 24.52 18.07
C LYS A 439 6.20 23.60 17.34
N LEU A 440 5.89 23.12 16.15
CA LEU A 440 6.82 22.36 15.31
C LEU A 440 7.87 23.27 14.67
N ASP A 441 7.50 24.47 14.24
CA ASP A 441 8.45 25.50 13.76
C ASP A 441 9.41 25.94 14.88
N GLU A 442 8.90 26.23 16.08
CA GLU A 442 9.71 26.52 17.26
C GLU A 442 10.65 25.36 17.59
N LEU A 443 10.20 24.11 17.44
CA LEU A 443 11.00 22.91 17.69
C LEU A 443 12.18 22.84 16.70
N GLN A 444 11.95 22.95 15.39
CA GLN A 444 13.03 22.95 14.38
C GLN A 444 14.08 24.04 14.66
N LYS A 445 13.62 25.23 15.06
CA LYS A 445 14.52 26.36 15.40
C LYS A 445 15.32 26.11 16.66
N THR A 446 14.70 25.55 17.70
CA THR A 446 15.32 25.35 19.02
C THR A 446 16.28 24.16 19.02
N SER A 447 15.95 23.08 18.33
CA SER A 447 16.82 21.90 18.17
C SER A 447 17.91 22.11 17.12
N ASN A 448 17.77 23.12 16.26
CA ASN A 448 18.61 23.32 15.08
C ASN A 448 18.67 22.05 14.20
N SER A 449 17.53 21.36 14.06
CA SER A 449 17.37 20.18 13.22
C SER A 449 16.07 20.30 12.41
N PRO A 450 16.07 19.94 11.10
CA PRO A 450 14.84 19.85 10.31
C PRO A 450 13.93 18.69 10.76
N TYR A 451 14.47 17.70 11.48
CA TYR A 451 13.74 16.52 11.91
C TYR A 451 12.77 16.83 13.06
N ILE A 452 11.52 16.39 12.93
CA ILE A 452 10.44 16.63 13.93
C ILE A 452 9.63 15.37 14.25
N GLY A 453 10.18 14.19 13.96
CA GLY A 453 9.51 12.91 14.22
C GLY A 453 9.42 12.56 15.71
N GLY A 454 8.49 11.66 16.04
CA GLY A 454 8.30 11.15 17.40
C GLY A 454 9.16 9.93 17.77
N CYS A 455 9.97 9.43 16.83
CA CYS A 455 11.03 8.45 17.06
C CYS A 455 12.41 9.10 16.93
N SER A 456 13.49 8.42 17.34
CA SER A 456 14.82 9.04 17.29
C SER A 456 15.35 9.08 15.85
N GLU A 457 15.95 10.23 15.50
CA GLU A 457 16.58 10.47 14.21
C GLU A 457 17.72 9.47 13.90
N ASP A 458 18.30 8.82 14.93
CA ASP A 458 19.42 7.88 14.79
C ASP A 458 19.14 6.72 13.83
N CYS A 459 17.89 6.28 13.71
CA CYS A 459 17.54 5.24 12.73
C CYS A 459 17.72 5.73 11.29
N PHE A 460 17.37 6.97 11.02
CA PHE A 460 17.55 7.60 9.72
C PHE A 460 19.02 7.93 9.47
N THR A 461 19.76 8.39 10.47
CA THR A 461 21.22 8.56 10.36
C THR A 461 21.92 7.26 9.96
N LYS A 462 21.53 6.12 10.54
CA LYS A 462 22.03 4.79 10.14
C LYS A 462 21.60 4.42 8.74
N LEU A 463 20.33 4.64 8.40
CA LEU A 463 19.80 4.40 7.06
C LEU A 463 20.63 5.17 6.03
N PHE A 464 20.77 6.48 6.21
CA PHE A 464 21.47 7.40 5.30
C PHE A 464 22.97 7.10 5.17
N SER A 465 23.57 6.35 6.11
CA SER A 465 24.93 5.82 5.97
C SER A 465 25.00 4.52 5.14
N GLY A 466 23.91 4.11 4.49
CA GLY A 466 23.81 2.89 3.69
C GLY A 466 23.58 1.60 4.47
N ASN A 467 23.25 1.68 5.77
CA ASN A 467 23.03 0.50 6.61
C ASN A 467 21.67 -0.14 6.33
N THR A 468 21.66 -1.42 5.96
CA THR A 468 20.43 -2.17 5.67
C THR A 468 19.65 -2.59 6.93
N LYS A 469 20.27 -2.51 8.11
CA LYS A 469 19.67 -2.80 9.44
C LYS A 469 19.35 -1.53 10.21
N TRP A 470 18.75 -0.57 9.51
CA TRP A 470 18.49 0.76 10.04
C TRP A 470 17.29 0.80 11.01
N ALA A 471 16.32 -0.08 10.80
CA ALA A 471 15.06 -0.13 11.56
C ALA A 471 15.05 -1.14 12.72
N ASP A 472 16.10 -1.93 12.97
CA ASP A 472 16.12 -3.10 13.89
C ASP A 472 15.58 -2.86 15.33
N ASN A 473 15.45 -1.61 15.77
CA ASN A 473 14.93 -1.24 17.10
C ASN A 473 13.64 -0.42 17.07
N TYR A 474 13.10 -0.15 15.89
CA TYR A 474 11.93 0.68 15.67
C TYR A 474 10.88 -0.09 14.88
N TRP A 475 9.60 0.28 15.05
CA TRP A 475 8.52 -0.44 14.40
C TRP A 475 8.42 -0.11 12.91
N VAL A 476 7.98 1.11 12.55
CA VAL A 476 7.84 1.59 11.16
C VAL A 476 8.17 3.10 11.07
N PRO A 477 9.45 3.51 11.15
CA PRO A 477 9.82 4.92 11.32
C PRO A 477 9.33 5.85 10.21
N TRP A 478 9.43 5.45 8.94
CA TRP A 478 8.97 6.25 7.81
C TRP A 478 7.46 6.46 7.86
N TYR A 479 6.66 5.44 8.19
CA TYR A 479 5.23 5.59 8.40
C TYR A 479 4.91 6.62 9.49
N GLY A 480 5.63 6.57 10.61
CA GLY A 480 5.41 7.47 11.75
C GLY A 480 5.59 8.92 11.36
N ILE A 481 6.68 9.24 10.66
CA ILE A 481 6.95 10.61 10.20
C ILE A 481 6.11 11.02 9.00
N HIS A 482 5.73 10.09 8.11
CA HIS A 482 4.83 10.34 6.98
C HIS A 482 3.53 11.03 7.44
N LYS A 483 2.97 10.65 8.59
CA LYS A 483 1.77 11.32 9.09
C LYS A 483 2.01 12.78 9.44
N ILE A 484 3.18 13.12 9.98
CA ILE A 484 3.53 14.51 10.28
C ILE A 484 3.71 15.31 8.97
N TYR A 485 4.33 14.70 7.94
CA TYR A 485 4.36 15.30 6.60
C TYR A 485 2.96 15.57 6.07
N GLN A 486 2.07 14.57 6.10
CA GLN A 486 0.69 14.70 5.62
C GLN A 486 -0.06 15.78 6.40
N GLY A 487 0.04 15.81 7.73
CA GLY A 487 -0.63 16.81 8.56
C GLY A 487 -0.15 18.25 8.30
N LEU A 488 1.14 18.45 8.03
CA LEU A 488 1.67 19.76 7.62
C LEU A 488 1.25 20.14 6.20
N LEU A 489 1.23 19.17 5.28
CA LEU A 489 0.73 19.35 3.92
C LEU A 489 -0.74 19.76 3.94
N ASP A 490 -1.58 19.04 4.69
CA ASP A 490 -3.01 19.34 4.83
C ASP A 490 -3.23 20.70 5.52
N ALA A 491 -2.43 21.04 6.53
CA ALA A 491 -2.49 22.37 7.14
C ALA A 491 -2.19 23.48 6.13
N TYR A 492 -1.21 23.29 5.25
CA TYR A 492 -0.92 24.24 4.18
C TYR A 492 -2.02 24.26 3.12
N ASP A 493 -2.44 23.09 2.62
CA ASP A 493 -3.44 22.95 1.57
C ASP A 493 -4.78 23.56 2.00
N TYR A 494 -5.33 23.18 3.15
CA TYR A 494 -6.70 23.57 3.53
C TYR A 494 -6.79 24.90 4.27
N THR A 495 -5.70 25.37 4.87
CA THR A 495 -5.72 26.59 5.71
C THR A 495 -4.76 27.69 5.23
N GLU A 496 -4.02 27.43 4.14
CA GLU A 496 -3.07 28.38 3.55
C GLU A 496 -1.98 28.83 4.54
N ASN A 497 -1.60 27.94 5.46
CA ASN A 497 -0.64 28.25 6.52
C ASN A 497 0.81 28.19 6.00
N ASP A 498 1.38 29.35 5.66
CA ASP A 498 2.78 29.50 5.23
C ASP A 498 3.79 28.88 6.20
N THR A 499 3.53 28.93 7.51
CA THR A 499 4.44 28.32 8.50
C THR A 499 4.44 26.80 8.37
N ALA A 500 3.30 26.19 8.08
CA ALA A 500 3.21 24.75 7.84
C ALA A 500 4.05 24.36 6.60
N TYR A 501 3.96 25.13 5.52
CA TYR A 501 4.79 24.92 4.32
C TYR A 501 6.29 25.04 4.62
N GLU A 502 6.73 26.05 5.36
CA GLU A 502 8.14 26.22 5.69
C GLU A 502 8.70 25.07 6.55
N VAL A 503 7.91 24.60 7.52
CA VAL A 503 8.28 23.44 8.35
C VAL A 503 8.32 22.17 7.51
N LEU A 504 7.30 21.95 6.68
CA LEU A 504 7.19 20.82 5.77
C LEU A 504 8.36 20.76 4.79
N LYS A 505 8.69 21.89 4.15
CA LYS A 505 9.77 21.98 3.17
C LYS A 505 11.11 21.61 3.77
N LYS A 506 11.46 22.15 4.95
CA LYS A 506 12.71 21.80 5.65
C LYS A 506 12.76 20.30 5.99
N PHE A 507 11.62 19.75 6.40
CA PHE A 507 11.54 18.33 6.71
C PHE A 507 11.70 17.48 5.44
N ALA A 508 11.05 17.87 4.34
CA ALA A 508 11.14 17.17 3.06
C ALA A 508 12.55 17.24 2.45
N ASP A 509 13.19 18.41 2.53
CA ASP A 509 14.60 18.59 2.14
C ASP A 509 15.51 17.65 2.93
N TRP A 510 15.28 17.46 4.24
CA TRP A 510 16.01 16.47 5.04
C TRP A 510 15.85 15.03 4.52
N ALA A 511 14.64 14.62 4.14
CA ALA A 511 14.41 13.28 3.60
C ALA A 511 15.08 13.10 2.22
N VAL A 512 14.99 14.10 1.35
CA VAL A 512 15.67 14.12 0.04
C VAL A 512 17.19 14.05 0.22
N ASP A 513 17.73 14.84 1.14
CA ASP A 513 19.17 14.90 1.39
C ASP A 513 19.70 13.58 1.96
N GLY A 514 19.05 13.05 2.99
CA GLY A 514 19.43 11.78 3.58
C GLY A 514 19.38 10.61 2.59
N THR A 515 18.31 10.51 1.81
CA THR A 515 18.14 9.40 0.85
C THR A 515 18.98 9.55 -0.43
N SER A 516 19.51 10.74 -0.71
CA SER A 516 20.43 10.95 -1.84
C SER A 516 21.75 10.17 -1.71
N ASN A 517 22.12 9.76 -0.49
CA ASN A 517 23.31 8.96 -0.20
C ASN A 517 23.11 7.46 -0.48
N LEU A 518 21.88 7.02 -0.76
CA LEU A 518 21.55 5.62 -0.97
C LEU A 518 21.65 5.26 -2.46
N THR A 519 22.10 4.04 -2.76
CA THR A 519 21.90 3.44 -4.09
C THR A 519 20.44 3.04 -4.30
N ASP A 520 20.01 2.85 -5.54
CA ASP A 520 18.65 2.38 -5.83
C ASP A 520 18.36 1.01 -5.20
N ALA A 521 19.36 0.12 -5.11
CA ALA A 521 19.21 -1.17 -4.41
C ALA A 521 19.01 -0.99 -2.89
N GLN A 522 19.72 -0.04 -2.28
CA GLN A 522 19.52 0.30 -0.86
C GLN A 522 18.16 0.98 -0.63
N MET A 523 17.71 1.83 -1.56
CA MET A 523 16.34 2.38 -1.53
C MET A 523 15.32 1.25 -1.55
N GLN A 524 15.39 0.32 -2.52
CA GLN A 524 14.42 -0.78 -2.59
C GLN A 524 14.44 -1.65 -1.31
N SER A 525 15.62 -1.94 -0.75
CA SER A 525 15.71 -2.67 0.52
C SER A 525 15.15 -1.88 1.72
N MET A 526 15.27 -0.55 1.72
CA MET A 526 14.64 0.29 2.74
C MET A 526 13.11 0.20 2.69
N LEU A 527 12.53 0.10 1.48
CA LEU A 527 11.09 0.05 1.23
C LEU A 527 10.43 -1.29 1.63
N ASP A 528 11.20 -2.26 2.10
CA ASP A 528 10.71 -3.48 2.77
C ASP A 528 10.09 -3.15 4.15
N VAL A 529 10.53 -2.06 4.79
CA VAL A 529 9.90 -1.51 5.99
C VAL A 529 8.83 -0.51 5.58
N GLU A 530 7.65 -0.59 6.20
CA GLU A 530 6.53 0.30 5.86
C GLU A 530 6.90 1.79 5.98
N TYR A 531 6.55 2.54 4.94
CA TYR A 531 6.81 3.97 4.81
C TYR A 531 5.55 4.81 4.60
N GLY A 532 4.36 4.20 4.63
CA GLY A 532 3.11 4.87 4.27
C GLY A 532 3.17 5.46 2.86
N GLY A 533 2.81 6.74 2.71
CA GLY A 533 2.72 7.47 1.45
C GLY A 533 3.84 8.49 1.25
N MET A 534 5.08 8.20 1.66
CA MET A 534 6.20 9.15 1.44
C MET A 534 6.42 9.49 -0.04
N ASN A 535 6.11 8.56 -0.95
CA ASN A 535 6.13 8.83 -2.39
C ASN A 535 5.04 9.84 -2.80
N GLU A 536 3.84 9.77 -2.21
CA GLU A 536 2.79 10.79 -2.37
C GLU A 536 3.27 12.16 -1.87
N ILE A 537 3.79 12.25 -0.64
CA ILE A 537 4.26 13.52 -0.07
C ILE A 537 5.27 14.21 -0.99
N LEU A 538 6.24 13.45 -1.50
CA LEU A 538 7.30 13.99 -2.34
C LEU A 538 6.77 14.37 -3.75
N ALA A 539 5.80 13.63 -4.28
CA ALA A 539 5.13 14.02 -5.53
C ALA A 539 4.34 15.33 -5.36
N ARG A 540 3.61 15.47 -4.25
CA ARG A 540 2.92 16.73 -3.90
C ARG A 540 3.89 17.88 -3.63
N MET A 541 5.06 17.63 -3.03
CA MET A 541 6.11 18.66 -2.89
C MET A 541 6.64 19.12 -4.25
N TYR A 542 6.76 18.23 -5.25
CA TYR A 542 7.07 18.62 -6.61
C TYR A 542 5.93 19.43 -7.25
N GLU A 543 4.67 19.01 -7.09
CA GLU A 543 3.52 19.78 -7.57
C GLU A 543 3.54 21.21 -7.01
N ILE A 544 3.80 21.36 -5.71
CA ILE A 544 3.91 22.64 -5.04
C ILE A 544 5.09 23.42 -5.62
N THR A 545 6.31 22.94 -5.42
CA THR A 545 7.53 23.75 -5.61
C THR A 545 8.03 23.80 -7.06
N GLY A 546 7.71 22.78 -7.87
CA GLY A 546 8.30 22.56 -9.19
C GLY A 546 9.75 22.06 -9.14
N ASP A 547 10.30 21.76 -7.96
CA ASP A 547 11.67 21.27 -7.80
C ASP A 547 11.74 19.76 -8.08
N GLU A 548 12.35 19.41 -9.22
CA GLU A 548 12.51 18.04 -9.74
C GLU A 548 13.13 17.07 -8.74
N LYS A 549 13.90 17.55 -7.74
CA LYS A 549 14.47 16.67 -6.72
C LYS A 549 13.40 15.92 -5.93
N TYR A 550 12.23 16.52 -5.72
CA TYR A 550 11.14 15.87 -4.99
C TYR A 550 10.50 14.78 -5.84
N LEU A 551 10.28 15.00 -7.14
CA LEU A 551 9.72 13.97 -8.04
C LEU A 551 10.69 12.80 -8.27
N ASP A 552 11.99 13.07 -8.40
CA ASP A 552 13.00 12.01 -8.47
C ASP A 552 13.01 11.19 -7.18
N THR A 553 12.97 11.84 -6.02
CA THR A 553 12.92 11.16 -4.72
C THR A 553 11.61 10.39 -4.54
N ALA A 554 10.47 10.94 -4.95
CA ALA A 554 9.17 10.26 -4.95
C ALA A 554 9.23 8.94 -5.73
N ARG A 555 9.81 8.96 -6.94
CA ARG A 555 10.05 7.75 -7.74
C ARG A 555 10.95 6.75 -7.02
N ARG A 556 11.99 7.22 -6.32
CA ARG A 556 12.89 6.33 -5.57
C ARG A 556 12.23 5.73 -4.32
N PHE A 557 11.18 6.36 -3.78
CA PHE A 557 10.32 5.80 -2.74
C PHE A 557 9.24 4.85 -3.28
N THR A 558 9.13 4.66 -4.60
CA THR A 558 8.22 3.67 -5.19
C THR A 558 8.80 2.26 -5.07
N HIS A 559 8.03 1.33 -4.50
CA HIS A 559 8.50 -0.03 -4.25
C HIS A 559 8.23 -0.93 -5.47
N ASP A 560 9.29 -1.26 -6.21
CA ASP A 560 9.25 -1.99 -7.48
C ASP A 560 8.67 -3.40 -7.35
N SER A 561 8.92 -4.08 -6.21
CA SER A 561 8.40 -5.44 -5.96
C SER A 561 6.87 -5.49 -5.88
N ILE A 562 6.23 -4.36 -5.52
CA ILE A 562 4.79 -4.20 -5.45
C ILE A 562 4.23 -3.66 -6.77
N LEU A 563 4.86 -2.62 -7.32
CA LEU A 563 4.34 -1.93 -8.51
C LEU A 563 4.49 -2.74 -9.79
N ASN A 564 5.63 -3.41 -10.01
CA ASN A 564 5.90 -4.11 -11.28
C ASN A 564 4.92 -5.27 -11.58
N PRO A 565 4.52 -6.13 -10.61
CA PRO A 565 3.45 -7.11 -10.85
C PRO A 565 2.15 -6.47 -11.31
N LEU A 566 1.75 -5.34 -10.69
CA LEU A 566 0.53 -4.62 -11.03
C LEU A 566 0.60 -4.02 -12.45
N ILE A 567 1.75 -3.44 -12.85
CA ILE A 567 2.00 -2.97 -14.23
C ILE A 567 1.82 -4.12 -15.24
N GLN A 568 2.28 -5.32 -14.87
CA GLN A 568 2.17 -6.54 -15.67
C GLN A 568 0.77 -7.19 -15.65
N GLY A 569 -0.17 -6.64 -14.88
CA GLY A 569 -1.51 -7.23 -14.73
C GLY A 569 -1.52 -8.53 -13.93
N LYS A 570 -0.67 -8.61 -12.89
CA LYS A 570 -0.60 -9.75 -11.96
C LYS A 570 -1.02 -9.29 -10.56
N ASP A 571 -1.99 -9.98 -9.98
CA ASP A 571 -2.28 -9.88 -8.56
C ASP A 571 -1.23 -10.70 -7.78
N SER A 572 -0.44 -10.02 -6.94
CA SER A 572 0.54 -10.63 -6.03
C SER A 572 0.36 -10.10 -4.60
N LEU A 573 -0.89 -9.80 -4.24
CA LEU A 573 -1.23 -9.13 -2.98
C LEU A 573 -1.41 -10.10 -1.80
N THR A 574 -1.66 -11.38 -2.07
CA THR A 574 -1.94 -12.40 -1.05
C THR A 574 -0.86 -12.45 0.04
N GLY A 575 -1.28 -12.35 1.30
CA GLY A 575 -0.41 -12.37 2.47
C GLY A 575 0.34 -11.06 2.75
N LEU A 576 0.18 -10.03 1.92
CA LEU A 576 0.74 -8.71 2.21
C LEU A 576 -0.16 -7.95 3.18
N HIS A 577 0.44 -7.21 4.11
CA HIS A 577 -0.26 -6.25 4.96
C HIS A 577 -0.91 -5.17 4.08
N ALA A 578 -2.24 -5.09 4.12
CA ALA A 578 -3.04 -4.36 3.14
C ALA A 578 -2.82 -2.85 3.22
N ASN A 579 -2.94 -2.28 4.42
CA ASN A 579 -2.78 -0.84 4.64
C ASN A 579 -1.37 -0.34 4.33
N THR A 580 -0.35 -1.21 4.36
CA THR A 580 1.00 -0.84 3.93
C THR A 580 1.05 -0.63 2.42
N GLN A 581 0.25 -1.36 1.62
CA GLN A 581 0.35 -1.30 0.16
C GLN A 581 -0.46 -0.15 -0.44
N ILE A 582 -1.66 0.12 0.07
CA ILE A 582 -2.59 1.07 -0.55
C ILE A 582 -1.98 2.49 -0.66
N PRO A 583 -1.34 3.07 0.37
CA PRO A 583 -0.66 4.37 0.27
C PRO A 583 0.47 4.42 -0.75
N LYS A 584 1.17 3.30 -0.98
CA LYS A 584 2.21 3.23 -2.03
C LYS A 584 1.58 3.44 -3.41
N ILE A 585 0.39 2.88 -3.62
CA ILE A 585 -0.36 3.00 -4.87
C ILE A 585 -0.98 4.38 -5.04
N ILE A 586 -1.42 5.03 -3.95
CA ILE A 586 -1.82 6.45 -3.96
C ILE A 586 -0.62 7.31 -4.41
N GLY A 587 0.56 7.11 -3.83
CA GLY A 587 1.75 7.84 -4.28
C GLY A 587 2.17 7.56 -5.73
N ALA A 588 1.86 6.37 -6.27
CA ALA A 588 2.04 6.09 -7.68
C ALA A 588 1.02 6.85 -8.57
N ALA A 589 -0.21 7.03 -8.09
CA ALA A 589 -1.23 7.85 -8.76
C ALA A 589 -0.79 9.32 -8.81
N GLU A 590 -0.32 9.86 -7.69
CA GLU A 590 0.22 11.21 -7.58
C GLU A 590 1.42 11.44 -8.53
N ILE A 591 2.36 10.49 -8.61
CA ILE A 591 3.50 10.56 -9.55
C ILE A 591 3.01 10.54 -11.00
N TYR A 592 2.00 9.72 -11.32
CA TYR A 592 1.41 9.69 -12.67
C TYR A 592 0.85 11.04 -13.07
N GLU A 593 0.13 11.72 -12.18
CA GLU A 593 -0.48 13.02 -12.43
C GLU A 593 0.55 14.12 -12.73
N GLN A 594 1.78 14.00 -12.19
CA GLN A 594 2.86 14.95 -12.48
C GLN A 594 3.40 14.84 -13.92
N ASN A 595 3.36 13.65 -14.52
CA ASN A 595 3.76 13.44 -15.92
C ASN A 595 3.07 12.20 -16.53
N PRO A 596 1.82 12.35 -17.00
CA PRO A 596 1.00 11.23 -17.47
C PRO A 596 1.61 10.44 -18.62
N GLU A 597 2.36 11.11 -19.51
CA GLU A 597 3.02 10.45 -20.64
C GLU A 597 4.18 9.56 -20.19
N LYS A 598 5.00 10.05 -19.24
CA LYS A 598 6.17 9.34 -18.73
C LYS A 598 5.80 8.15 -17.82
N TYR A 599 4.72 8.28 -17.06
CA TYR A 599 4.32 7.33 -16.02
C TYR A 599 2.99 6.62 -16.33
N ALA A 600 2.66 6.43 -17.60
CA ALA A 600 1.42 5.76 -18.01
C ALA A 600 1.29 4.31 -17.47
N ASP A 601 2.41 3.67 -17.14
CA ASP A 601 2.46 2.37 -16.47
C ASP A 601 1.99 2.45 -15.00
N TYR A 602 2.24 3.55 -14.30
CA TYR A 602 1.78 3.75 -12.91
C TYR A 602 0.25 3.83 -12.87
N LYS A 603 -0.38 4.56 -13.80
CA LYS A 603 -1.84 4.58 -13.99
C LYS A 603 -2.41 3.17 -14.08
N LYS A 604 -1.81 2.33 -14.93
CA LYS A 604 -2.23 0.94 -15.13
C LYS A 604 -2.09 0.12 -13.84
N ALA A 605 -1.03 0.34 -13.07
CA ALA A 605 -0.84 -0.32 -11.78
C ALA A 605 -1.94 0.06 -10.78
N CYS A 606 -2.29 1.36 -10.69
CA CYS A 606 -3.36 1.86 -9.83
C CYS A 606 -4.73 1.27 -10.21
N GLU A 607 -5.08 1.27 -11.50
CA GLU A 607 -6.32 0.67 -12.01
C GLU A 607 -6.39 -0.83 -11.70
N ASN A 608 -5.31 -1.57 -11.93
CA ASN A 608 -5.25 -3.01 -11.64
C ASN A 608 -5.37 -3.29 -10.14
N PHE A 609 -4.63 -2.55 -9.30
CA PHE A 609 -4.70 -2.70 -7.85
C PHE A 609 -6.12 -2.48 -7.33
N TRP A 610 -6.78 -1.39 -7.74
CA TRP A 610 -8.14 -1.10 -7.31
C TRP A 610 -9.10 -2.22 -7.74
N ASN A 611 -9.00 -2.67 -8.99
CA ASN A 611 -9.84 -3.75 -9.51
C ASN A 611 -9.66 -5.07 -8.73
N TYR A 612 -8.42 -5.44 -8.40
CA TYR A 612 -8.15 -6.66 -7.64
C TYR A 612 -8.68 -6.57 -6.21
N VAL A 613 -8.48 -5.43 -5.54
CA VAL A 613 -8.96 -5.25 -4.17
C VAL A 613 -10.49 -5.22 -4.12
N VAL A 614 -11.12 -4.34 -4.90
CA VAL A 614 -12.58 -4.11 -4.84
C VAL A 614 -13.38 -5.32 -5.30
N ASN A 615 -12.98 -5.97 -6.40
CA ASN A 615 -13.79 -7.03 -6.98
C ASN A 615 -13.50 -8.41 -6.37
N ASN A 616 -12.27 -8.66 -5.91
CA ASN A 616 -11.84 -10.01 -5.54
C ASN A 616 -11.51 -10.16 -4.05
N ARG A 617 -11.43 -9.06 -3.29
CA ARG A 617 -10.88 -9.04 -1.91
C ARG A 617 -11.66 -8.15 -0.92
N SER A 618 -12.73 -7.48 -1.35
CA SER A 618 -13.59 -6.67 -0.49
C SER A 618 -14.83 -7.45 -0.01
N TYR A 619 -15.24 -7.20 1.24
CA TYR A 619 -16.45 -7.72 1.86
C TYR A 619 -17.68 -6.89 1.44
N ALA A 620 -18.88 -7.34 1.82
CA ALA A 620 -20.16 -6.70 1.50
C ALA A 620 -20.23 -5.22 1.92
N ILE A 621 -19.51 -4.84 2.98
CA ILE A 621 -19.44 -3.46 3.50
C ILE A 621 -18.43 -2.57 2.74
N GLY A 622 -17.69 -3.11 1.76
CA GLY A 622 -16.66 -2.40 0.98
C GLY A 622 -15.24 -2.54 1.53
N GLY A 623 -15.09 -2.82 2.83
CA GLY A 623 -13.81 -3.06 3.49
C GLY A 623 -13.09 -4.31 3.00
N ASN A 624 -11.81 -4.46 3.34
CA ASN A 624 -10.98 -5.60 2.93
C ASN A 624 -10.02 -5.99 4.06
N SER A 625 -9.31 -7.11 3.86
CA SER A 625 -8.38 -7.74 4.79
C SER A 625 -9.02 -8.42 6.00
N ILE A 626 -8.29 -9.40 6.52
CA ILE A 626 -8.53 -9.99 7.84
C ILE A 626 -7.20 -9.99 8.59
N ALA A 627 -7.23 -9.57 9.85
CA ALA A 627 -6.03 -9.32 10.64
C ALA A 627 -5.01 -8.48 9.85
N GLU A 628 -5.49 -7.43 9.17
CA GLU A 628 -4.69 -6.45 8.40
C GLU A 628 -4.09 -6.96 7.08
N HIS A 629 -4.21 -8.25 6.76
CA HIS A 629 -3.56 -8.85 5.59
C HIS A 629 -4.57 -9.19 4.48
N PHE A 630 -4.15 -9.02 3.23
CA PHE A 630 -4.91 -9.54 2.10
C PHE A 630 -4.92 -11.07 2.14
N GLU A 631 -6.10 -11.66 2.11
CA GLU A 631 -6.27 -13.11 1.98
C GLU A 631 -5.85 -13.60 0.58
N ALA A 632 -6.14 -14.84 0.21
CA ALA A 632 -6.06 -15.26 -1.19
C ALA A 632 -7.10 -14.53 -2.05
N GLU A 633 -6.83 -14.45 -3.36
CA GLU A 633 -7.83 -13.97 -4.32
C GLU A 633 -9.10 -14.82 -4.21
N GLY A 634 -10.26 -14.17 -4.07
CA GLY A 634 -11.54 -14.86 -3.95
C GLY A 634 -11.87 -15.39 -2.55
N ALA A 635 -11.00 -15.21 -1.55
CA ALA A 635 -11.33 -15.49 -0.15
C ALA A 635 -12.24 -14.41 0.46
N GLU A 636 -12.95 -14.77 1.53
CA GLU A 636 -13.84 -13.86 2.27
C GLU A 636 -14.07 -14.36 3.70
N THR A 637 -13.00 -14.67 4.44
CA THR A 637 -13.13 -15.23 5.79
C THR A 637 -13.77 -14.21 6.73
N LEU A 638 -14.78 -14.64 7.50
CA LEU A 638 -15.43 -13.81 8.51
C LEU A 638 -14.80 -14.05 9.89
N GLY A 639 -14.38 -12.99 10.57
CA GLY A 639 -13.70 -13.07 11.86
C GLY A 639 -13.71 -11.74 12.61
N VAL A 640 -13.30 -11.76 13.89
CA VAL A 640 -13.34 -10.57 14.77
C VAL A 640 -12.40 -9.45 14.32
N LYS A 641 -11.37 -9.78 13.53
CA LYS A 641 -10.38 -8.84 12.97
C LYS A 641 -10.57 -8.58 11.48
N THR A 642 -11.79 -8.73 10.97
CA THR A 642 -12.08 -8.39 9.57
C THR A 642 -12.15 -6.87 9.39
N CYS A 643 -11.82 -6.41 8.19
CA CYS A 643 -12.03 -5.03 7.76
C CYS A 643 -11.36 -3.97 8.65
N GLU A 644 -10.03 -3.88 8.59
CA GLU A 644 -9.30 -2.70 9.10
C GLU A 644 -9.83 -1.44 8.39
N SER A 645 -10.17 -0.41 9.17
CA SER A 645 -10.79 0.81 8.62
C SER A 645 -9.83 1.70 7.82
N CYS A 646 -8.52 1.70 8.13
CA CYS A 646 -7.52 2.45 7.34
C CYS A 646 -7.50 2.02 5.87
N ASN A 647 -7.73 0.73 5.60
CA ASN A 647 -7.71 0.19 4.24
C ASN A 647 -8.79 0.87 3.40
N THR A 648 -9.97 1.03 3.98
CA THR A 648 -11.12 1.64 3.32
C THR A 648 -10.91 3.12 3.12
N TYR A 649 -10.40 3.84 4.13
CA TYR A 649 -10.00 5.23 4.01
C TYR A 649 -9.02 5.43 2.83
N ASN A 650 -7.98 4.61 2.74
CA ASN A 650 -6.97 4.74 1.68
C ASN A 650 -7.51 4.27 0.31
N MET A 651 -8.38 3.27 0.26
CA MET A 651 -9.02 2.85 -1.00
C MET A 651 -10.01 3.92 -1.52
N MET A 652 -10.66 4.68 -0.64
CA MET A 652 -11.45 5.85 -1.00
C MET A 652 -10.57 6.94 -1.61
N ARG A 653 -9.42 7.24 -1.01
CA ARG A 653 -8.43 8.17 -1.61
C ARG A 653 -7.94 7.71 -2.98
N LEU A 654 -7.64 6.42 -3.16
CA LEU A 654 -7.28 5.90 -4.48
C LEU A 654 -8.43 6.05 -5.49
N SER A 655 -9.68 5.85 -5.05
CA SER A 655 -10.87 6.01 -5.90
C SER A 655 -11.08 7.46 -6.34
N GLU A 656 -10.64 8.44 -5.55
CA GLU A 656 -10.65 9.87 -5.93
C GLU A 656 -9.82 10.10 -7.20
N HIS A 657 -8.55 9.66 -7.21
CA HIS A 657 -7.67 9.78 -8.38
C HIS A 657 -8.25 9.06 -9.60
N LEU A 658 -8.68 7.81 -9.43
CA LEU A 658 -9.21 7.01 -10.54
C LEU A 658 -10.48 7.62 -11.15
N PHE A 659 -11.34 8.21 -10.32
CA PHE A 659 -12.49 8.95 -10.79
C PHE A 659 -12.09 10.21 -11.55
N ALA A 660 -11.16 11.01 -11.03
CA ALA A 660 -10.67 12.21 -11.71
C ALA A 660 -10.11 11.92 -13.13
N TRP A 661 -9.57 10.71 -13.37
CA TRP A 661 -9.01 10.33 -14.67
C TRP A 661 -10.05 9.87 -15.71
N LYS A 662 -11.18 9.27 -15.30
CA LYS A 662 -12.11 8.58 -16.21
C LYS A 662 -13.59 8.87 -15.98
N HIS A 663 -13.96 9.50 -14.87
CA HIS A 663 -15.36 9.76 -14.46
C HIS A 663 -16.24 8.50 -14.48
N ASP A 664 -15.66 7.33 -14.18
CA ASP A 664 -16.37 6.04 -14.19
C ASP A 664 -17.22 5.90 -12.91
N SER A 665 -18.53 5.69 -13.05
CA SER A 665 -19.44 5.62 -11.90
C SER A 665 -19.12 4.44 -10.98
N ALA A 666 -18.44 3.41 -11.46
CA ALA A 666 -18.05 2.25 -10.65
C ALA A 666 -17.18 2.64 -9.45
N TYR A 667 -16.32 3.66 -9.59
CA TYR A 667 -15.53 4.18 -8.48
C TYR A 667 -16.42 4.78 -7.40
N MET A 668 -17.44 5.55 -7.81
CA MET A 668 -18.37 6.20 -6.89
C MET A 668 -19.43 5.26 -6.32
N ASP A 669 -19.78 4.18 -7.02
CA ASP A 669 -20.63 3.11 -6.48
C ASP A 669 -19.94 2.36 -5.33
N TRP A 670 -18.66 2.04 -5.48
CA TRP A 670 -17.87 1.47 -4.39
C TRP A 670 -17.62 2.49 -3.28
N TYR A 671 -17.32 3.75 -3.61
CA TYR A 671 -17.12 4.82 -2.63
C TYR A 671 -18.36 5.01 -1.75
N GLU A 672 -19.55 5.10 -2.35
CA GLU A 672 -20.83 5.21 -1.64
C GLU A 672 -21.04 4.02 -0.71
N LYS A 673 -20.84 2.79 -1.20
CA LYS A 673 -20.96 1.57 -0.39
C LYS A 673 -20.00 1.59 0.81
N ALA A 674 -18.72 1.89 0.58
CA ALA A 674 -17.71 1.94 1.62
C ALA A 674 -17.99 3.04 2.66
N LEU A 675 -18.41 4.21 2.18
CA LEU A 675 -18.73 5.37 3.00
C LEU A 675 -19.87 5.08 3.98
N TYR A 676 -21.01 4.57 3.49
CA TYR A 676 -22.16 4.28 4.35
C TYR A 676 -21.93 3.08 5.26
N ASN A 677 -21.30 2.02 4.78
CA ASN A 677 -21.35 0.72 5.48
C ASN A 677 -20.11 0.40 6.31
N HIS A 678 -18.96 1.02 6.01
CA HIS A 678 -17.74 0.81 6.76
C HIS A 678 -17.32 2.09 7.48
N ILE A 679 -17.17 3.21 6.77
CA ILE A 679 -16.65 4.46 7.35
C ILE A 679 -17.65 5.12 8.32
N LEU A 680 -18.91 5.32 7.91
CA LEU A 680 -19.89 5.97 8.77
C LEU A 680 -20.12 5.16 10.04
N GLY A 681 -20.28 3.84 9.91
CA GLY A 681 -20.45 2.93 11.03
C GLY A 681 -19.18 2.72 11.86
N GLN A 682 -18.01 3.26 11.47
CA GLN A 682 -16.74 3.10 12.18
C GLN A 682 -16.65 3.95 13.46
N GLN A 683 -17.40 5.05 13.51
CA GLN A 683 -17.42 5.99 14.63
C GLN A 683 -18.56 5.67 15.58
N GLU A 684 -18.28 5.60 16.88
CA GLU A 684 -19.32 5.53 17.90
C GLU A 684 -20.11 6.86 17.96
N PRO A 685 -21.46 6.82 17.83
CA PRO A 685 -22.27 8.01 17.58
C PRO A 685 -22.34 9.02 18.73
N GLU A 686 -22.05 8.65 19.98
CA GLU A 686 -22.14 9.58 21.11
C GLU A 686 -20.78 10.21 21.48
N THR A 687 -19.76 9.38 21.59
CA THR A 687 -18.42 9.73 22.09
C THR A 687 -17.44 10.05 20.97
N GLY A 688 -17.71 9.56 19.75
CA GLY A 688 -16.81 9.66 18.62
C GLY A 688 -15.66 8.64 18.64
N ALA A 689 -15.65 7.69 19.58
CA ALA A 689 -14.63 6.65 19.68
C ALA A 689 -14.53 5.83 18.39
N LYS A 690 -13.29 5.51 17.98
CA LYS A 690 -12.99 4.82 16.72
C LYS A 690 -12.89 3.30 16.91
N MET A 691 -13.29 2.53 15.91
CA MET A 691 -12.98 1.09 15.82
C MET A 691 -11.74 0.85 14.97
N TYR A 692 -10.96 -0.18 15.32
CA TYR A 692 -9.86 -0.65 14.48
C TYR A 692 -10.39 -1.55 13.35
N PHE A 693 -10.98 -2.67 13.76
CA PHE A 693 -11.62 -3.65 12.91
C PHE A 693 -13.14 -3.49 13.00
N VAL A 694 -13.82 -3.53 11.86
CA VAL A 694 -15.27 -3.61 11.82
C VAL A 694 -15.65 -5.07 11.59
N SER A 695 -15.76 -5.80 12.71
CA SER A 695 -15.96 -7.24 12.74
C SER A 695 -17.16 -7.68 11.89
N LEU A 696 -16.96 -8.71 11.08
CA LEU A 696 -17.97 -9.40 10.31
C LEU A 696 -18.19 -10.82 10.84
N LEU A 697 -17.56 -11.19 11.97
CA LEU A 697 -17.89 -12.45 12.65
C LEU A 697 -19.36 -12.43 13.05
N GLN A 698 -20.09 -13.46 12.64
CA GLN A 698 -21.52 -13.58 12.92
C GLN A 698 -21.74 -13.61 14.44
N GLY A 699 -22.65 -12.76 14.93
CA GLY A 699 -23.02 -12.72 16.35
C GLY A 699 -22.04 -11.97 17.23
N HIS A 700 -20.98 -11.36 16.67
CA HIS A 700 -20.01 -10.56 17.40
C HIS A 700 -20.53 -9.12 17.60
N HIS A 701 -19.69 -8.23 18.13
CA HIS A 701 -20.06 -6.86 18.49
C HIS A 701 -18.96 -5.86 18.13
N ARG A 702 -19.29 -4.56 18.21
CA ARG A 702 -18.36 -3.47 17.89
C ARG A 702 -17.38 -3.25 19.05
N VAL A 703 -16.10 -3.05 18.73
CA VAL A 703 -15.06 -2.78 19.73
C VAL A 703 -14.35 -1.48 19.42
N TYR A 704 -14.49 -0.53 20.33
CA TYR A 704 -13.99 0.83 20.24
C TYR A 704 -12.69 1.01 21.01
N GLU A 705 -12.04 2.10 20.65
CA GLU A 705 -10.84 2.58 21.31
C GLU A 705 -11.14 3.10 22.72
N GLN A 706 -10.22 2.87 23.65
CA GLN A 706 -10.28 3.47 24.96
C GLN A 706 -9.63 4.86 24.94
N LYS A 707 -10.43 5.89 25.26
CA LYS A 707 -9.99 7.30 25.30
C LYS A 707 -8.64 7.48 26.00
N ASP A 708 -7.76 8.28 25.37
CA ASP A 708 -6.39 8.62 25.78
C ASP A 708 -5.39 7.44 25.88
N LYS A 709 -5.85 6.20 25.66
CA LYS A 709 -5.06 4.97 25.81
C LYS A 709 -4.93 4.18 24.51
N SER A 710 -5.74 4.47 23.51
CA SER A 710 -5.71 3.85 22.20
C SER A 710 -5.35 4.90 21.17
N TRP A 711 -4.23 4.70 20.51
CA TRP A 711 -3.71 5.61 19.48
C TRP A 711 -3.27 4.75 18.31
N TRP A 712 -4.26 4.13 17.68
CA TRP A 712 -4.04 3.19 16.60
C TRP A 712 -3.94 3.93 15.25
N CYS A 713 -3.51 3.24 14.20
CA CYS A 713 -3.63 3.79 12.84
C CYS A 713 -5.09 4.15 12.52
N CYS A 714 -6.05 3.30 12.90
CA CYS A 714 -7.49 3.50 12.70
C CYS A 714 -8.10 4.59 13.62
N THR A 715 -7.47 4.88 14.76
CA THR A 715 -7.77 6.11 15.52
C THR A 715 -7.39 7.32 14.66
N GLY A 716 -6.20 7.28 14.08
CA GLY A 716 -5.67 8.29 13.16
C GLY A 716 -6.60 8.60 11.99
N THR A 717 -6.77 7.64 11.07
CA THR A 717 -7.63 7.81 9.89
C THR A 717 -9.10 8.02 10.27
N GLY A 718 -9.57 7.40 11.35
CA GLY A 718 -10.91 7.57 11.90
C GLY A 718 -11.21 9.01 12.35
N MET A 719 -10.20 9.77 12.81
CA MET A 719 -10.37 11.20 13.12
C MET A 719 -10.54 12.06 11.87
N GLU A 720 -9.98 11.65 10.73
CA GLU A 720 -10.04 12.41 9.48
C GLU A 720 -11.33 12.19 8.70
N ASN A 721 -11.93 11.00 8.79
CA ASN A 721 -13.14 10.63 8.06
C ASN A 721 -14.28 11.66 8.16
N PRO A 722 -14.61 12.23 9.35
CA PRO A 722 -15.79 13.07 9.49
C PRO A 722 -15.74 14.36 8.68
N GLY A 723 -14.57 14.99 8.53
CA GLY A 723 -14.39 16.18 7.68
C GLY A 723 -14.13 15.85 6.20
N ARG A 724 -14.35 14.59 5.79
CA ARG A 724 -14.13 14.10 4.42
C ARG A 724 -15.39 13.54 3.77
N TYR A 725 -16.55 13.55 4.46
CA TYR A 725 -17.78 12.97 3.92
C TYR A 725 -18.22 13.62 2.61
N THR A 726 -18.09 14.94 2.51
CA THR A 726 -18.49 15.74 1.34
C THR A 726 -17.49 15.68 0.18
N ARG A 727 -16.28 15.17 0.42
CA ARG A 727 -15.11 15.30 -0.48
C ARG A 727 -15.36 14.82 -1.91
N CYS A 728 -16.14 13.75 -2.08
CA CYS A 728 -16.46 13.19 -3.39
C CYS A 728 -17.85 13.55 -3.89
N ALA A 729 -18.64 14.37 -3.17
CA ALA A 729 -20.04 14.62 -3.52
C ALA A 729 -20.19 15.27 -4.90
N TYR A 730 -19.28 16.18 -5.25
CA TYR A 730 -19.28 16.93 -6.50
C TYR A 730 -17.89 16.95 -7.14
N TYR A 731 -17.84 16.83 -8.46
CA TYR A 731 -16.63 17.04 -9.25
C TYR A 731 -16.92 17.99 -10.42
N GLU A 732 -16.10 19.02 -10.54
CA GLU A 732 -16.18 20.04 -11.57
C GLU A 732 -15.20 19.71 -12.70
N ASP A 733 -15.65 19.66 -13.95
CA ASP A 733 -14.79 19.51 -15.14
C ASP A 733 -15.26 20.47 -16.24
N GLY A 734 -14.66 21.66 -16.30
CA GLY A 734 -15.08 22.70 -17.23
C GLY A 734 -16.57 23.13 -17.08
N ASP A 735 -17.41 22.75 -18.04
CA ASP A 735 -18.85 23.04 -18.05
C ASP A 735 -19.69 21.91 -17.41
N ASP A 736 -19.04 20.82 -16.99
CA ASP A 736 -19.65 19.61 -16.44
C ASP A 736 -19.54 19.56 -14.91
N LEU A 737 -20.68 19.36 -14.25
CA LEU A 737 -20.76 19.05 -12.82
C LEU A 737 -21.21 17.61 -12.65
N TYR A 738 -20.33 16.76 -12.12
CA TYR A 738 -20.66 15.40 -11.72
C TYR A 738 -21.22 15.40 -10.29
N VAL A 739 -22.49 15.05 -10.15
CA VAL A 739 -23.17 14.83 -8.87
C VAL A 739 -23.00 13.35 -8.52
N ASN A 740 -22.05 13.06 -7.66
CA ASN A 740 -21.66 11.70 -7.29
C ASN A 740 -22.47 11.19 -6.09
N LEU A 741 -22.64 12.00 -5.05
CA LEU A 741 -23.34 11.61 -3.83
C LEU A 741 -24.54 12.53 -3.61
N TYR A 742 -25.72 11.93 -3.38
CA TYR A 742 -26.96 12.66 -3.16
C TYR A 742 -27.13 13.03 -1.69
N MET A 743 -26.23 13.89 -1.19
CA MET A 743 -26.21 14.33 0.20
C MET A 743 -27.13 15.55 0.39
N PRO A 744 -27.98 15.57 1.43
CA PRO A 744 -28.81 16.72 1.73
C PRO A 744 -27.95 17.92 2.15
N GLY A 745 -28.21 19.09 1.58
CA GLY A 745 -27.39 20.27 1.82
C GLY A 745 -27.36 21.25 0.65
N THR A 746 -26.36 22.12 0.64
CA THR A 746 -26.13 23.09 -0.43
C THR A 746 -24.73 22.96 -1.00
N TYR A 747 -24.61 23.09 -2.33
CA TYR A 747 -23.33 23.23 -3.01
C TYR A 747 -23.28 24.51 -3.83
N GLU A 748 -22.23 25.30 -3.65
CA GLU A 748 -21.99 26.56 -4.36
C GLU A 748 -20.96 26.38 -5.49
N TRP A 749 -21.42 26.52 -6.73
CA TRP A 749 -20.55 26.52 -7.91
C TRP A 749 -20.34 27.95 -8.40
N GLU A 750 -19.46 28.65 -7.69
CA GLU A 750 -19.16 30.08 -7.86
C GLU A 750 -18.78 30.42 -9.31
N GLU A 751 -17.98 29.55 -9.95
CA GLU A 751 -17.47 29.74 -11.31
C GLU A 751 -18.59 29.78 -12.37
N LYS A 752 -19.75 29.18 -12.07
CA LYS A 752 -20.96 29.22 -12.89
C LYS A 752 -22.02 30.18 -12.38
N GLY A 753 -21.80 30.80 -11.21
CA GLY A 753 -22.81 31.60 -10.52
C GLY A 753 -24.08 30.80 -10.21
N LEU A 754 -23.92 29.51 -9.90
CA LEU A 754 -25.00 28.57 -9.61
C LEU A 754 -24.87 28.02 -8.19
N THR A 755 -25.99 27.88 -7.50
CA THR A 755 -26.05 27.18 -6.21
C THR A 755 -27.08 26.06 -6.32
N PHE A 756 -26.73 24.88 -5.82
CA PHE A 756 -27.55 23.69 -5.81
C PHE A 756 -27.98 23.38 -4.38
N THR A 757 -29.28 23.36 -4.12
CA THR A 757 -29.83 22.86 -2.85
C THR A 757 -30.40 21.48 -3.07
N VAL A 758 -29.83 20.47 -2.43
CA VAL A 758 -30.27 19.08 -2.49
C VAL A 758 -31.17 18.81 -1.29
N GLU A 759 -32.46 18.66 -1.56
CA GLU A 759 -33.48 18.31 -0.57
C GLU A 759 -33.81 16.82 -0.70
N THR A 760 -33.38 16.05 0.31
CA THR A 760 -33.65 14.62 0.36
C THR A 760 -33.49 14.08 1.77
N THR A 761 -34.09 12.92 2.05
CA THR A 761 -33.73 12.09 3.20
C THR A 761 -32.98 10.84 2.76
N TYR A 762 -32.35 10.84 1.58
CA TYR A 762 -31.54 9.73 1.09
C TYR A 762 -30.52 9.29 2.16
N PRO A 763 -30.40 7.99 2.47
CA PRO A 763 -30.98 6.83 1.77
C PRO A 763 -32.37 6.38 2.26
N TYR A 764 -33.02 7.08 3.20
CA TYR A 764 -34.36 6.75 3.72
C TYR A 764 -35.51 7.07 2.74
N SER A 765 -35.21 7.74 1.62
CA SER A 765 -36.13 7.99 0.52
C SER A 765 -35.43 7.81 -0.82
N ASP A 766 -36.17 7.33 -1.81
CA ASP A 766 -35.75 7.24 -3.21
C ASP A 766 -35.89 8.57 -3.97
N LYS A 767 -36.38 9.64 -3.30
CA LYS A 767 -36.62 10.95 -3.92
C LYS A 767 -35.51 11.94 -3.55
N VAL A 768 -34.97 12.58 -4.56
CA VAL A 768 -34.02 13.69 -4.42
C VAL A 768 -34.55 14.85 -5.24
N GLN A 769 -34.62 16.04 -4.64
CA GLN A 769 -34.92 17.27 -5.38
C GLN A 769 -33.69 18.17 -5.34
N ILE A 770 -33.22 18.60 -6.50
CA ILE A 770 -32.17 19.61 -6.61
C ILE A 770 -32.81 20.91 -7.07
N LYS A 771 -32.74 21.95 -6.23
CA LYS A 771 -33.16 23.32 -6.57
C LYS A 771 -31.94 24.11 -7.03
N VAL A 772 -32.07 24.82 -8.13
CA VAL A 772 -31.02 25.65 -8.68
C VAL A 772 -31.32 27.12 -8.40
N ALA A 773 -30.36 27.83 -7.83
CA ALA A 773 -30.37 29.28 -7.70
C ALA A 773 -29.27 29.90 -8.57
N GLY A 774 -29.48 31.14 -9.01
CA GLY A 774 -28.54 31.85 -9.89
C GLY A 774 -28.88 31.77 -11.38
N THR A 775 -27.92 32.03 -12.26
CA THR A 775 -28.13 31.94 -13.71
C THR A 775 -26.82 31.59 -14.43
N GLY A 776 -26.82 30.49 -15.19
CA GLY A 776 -25.62 30.03 -15.89
C GLY A 776 -25.88 28.79 -16.76
N SER A 777 -25.07 28.63 -17.80
CA SER A 777 -25.06 27.44 -18.65
C SER A 777 -24.14 26.38 -18.05
N ALA A 778 -24.68 25.17 -17.85
CA ALA A 778 -23.91 24.03 -17.36
C ALA A 778 -24.52 22.67 -17.76
N ASN A 779 -23.67 21.65 -17.81
CA ASN A 779 -24.04 20.25 -17.90
C ASN A 779 -24.06 19.65 -16.49
N ILE A 780 -25.20 19.12 -16.05
CA ILE A 780 -25.29 18.40 -14.78
C ILE A 780 -25.30 16.90 -15.08
N ASN A 781 -24.25 16.20 -14.66
CA ASN A 781 -24.06 14.77 -14.81
C ASN A 781 -24.51 14.08 -13.50
N LEU A 782 -25.70 13.49 -13.51
CA LEU A 782 -26.28 12.83 -12.34
C LEU A 782 -25.88 11.35 -12.33
N ARG A 783 -25.21 10.87 -11.27
CA ARG A 783 -24.86 9.45 -11.17
C ARG A 783 -26.11 8.58 -11.10
N ALA A 784 -26.24 7.62 -12.01
CA ALA A 784 -27.21 6.54 -11.94
C ALA A 784 -26.53 5.30 -11.35
N PRO A 785 -26.75 4.96 -10.07
CA PRO A 785 -25.96 3.92 -9.40
C PRO A 785 -26.17 2.52 -10.02
N SER A 786 -25.15 1.66 -10.04
CA SER A 786 -25.29 0.30 -10.61
C SER A 786 -26.30 -0.60 -9.90
N TRP A 787 -26.66 -0.30 -8.65
CA TRP A 787 -27.56 -1.11 -7.83
C TRP A 787 -29.07 -0.83 -8.02
N LEU A 788 -29.43 0.08 -8.93
CA LEU A 788 -30.82 0.50 -9.19
C LEU A 788 -31.78 -0.69 -9.41
N GLU A 789 -32.96 -0.64 -8.80
CA GLU A 789 -34.02 -1.65 -9.01
C GLU A 789 -34.65 -1.55 -10.41
N SER A 790 -34.83 -0.32 -10.87
CA SER A 790 -35.34 0.05 -12.18
C SER A 790 -34.71 1.36 -12.63
N ASP A 791 -34.87 1.73 -13.90
CA ASP A 791 -34.24 2.93 -14.47
C ASP A 791 -34.50 4.18 -13.59
N MET A 792 -33.41 4.90 -13.26
CA MET A 792 -33.48 6.18 -12.57
C MET A 792 -34.29 7.15 -13.42
N THR A 793 -35.27 7.84 -12.83
CA THR A 793 -36.10 8.81 -13.55
C THR A 793 -35.76 10.22 -13.09
N VAL A 794 -35.49 11.12 -14.03
CA VAL A 794 -35.18 12.52 -13.75
C VAL A 794 -36.12 13.45 -14.49
N LYS A 795 -36.71 14.42 -13.80
CA LYS A 795 -37.54 15.46 -14.38
C LYS A 795 -36.88 16.82 -14.15
N ALA A 796 -36.43 17.46 -15.22
CA ALA A 796 -35.89 18.82 -15.20
C ALA A 796 -36.83 19.73 -16.00
N GLY A 797 -37.53 20.63 -15.31
CA GLY A 797 -38.59 21.44 -15.90
C GLY A 797 -39.71 20.58 -16.52
N ASN A 798 -39.93 20.73 -17.84
CA ASN A 798 -40.97 20.00 -18.59
C ASN A 798 -40.47 18.72 -19.27
N LYS A 799 -39.18 18.37 -19.11
CA LYS A 799 -38.59 17.17 -19.73
C LYS A 799 -38.41 16.07 -18.68
N THR A 800 -38.57 14.83 -19.13
CA THR A 800 -38.32 13.63 -18.33
C THR A 800 -37.27 12.79 -19.05
N TYR A 801 -36.31 12.30 -18.28
CA TYR A 801 -35.18 11.48 -18.69
C TYR A 801 -35.18 10.19 -17.88
N THR A 802 -34.54 9.16 -18.43
CA THR A 802 -34.32 7.89 -17.75
C THR A 802 -32.87 7.45 -17.95
N SER A 803 -32.26 6.86 -16.93
CA SER A 803 -30.89 6.32 -16.99
C SER A 803 -30.83 4.93 -16.39
N LYS A 804 -29.99 4.08 -16.97
CA LYS A 804 -29.70 2.75 -16.41
C LYS A 804 -28.64 2.87 -15.32
N GLY A 805 -28.55 1.87 -14.46
CA GLY A 805 -27.48 1.83 -13.46
C GLY A 805 -26.09 1.67 -14.09
N GLY A 806 -25.10 2.30 -13.48
CA GLY A 806 -23.69 2.23 -13.88
C GLY A 806 -23.27 3.29 -14.92
N GLU A 807 -23.96 4.43 -14.97
CA GLU A 807 -23.62 5.54 -15.87
C GLU A 807 -23.92 6.91 -15.25
N TYR A 808 -23.57 7.99 -15.95
CA TYR A 808 -24.00 9.36 -15.62
C TYR A 808 -25.02 9.86 -16.65
N LEU A 809 -26.13 10.41 -16.15
CA LEU A 809 -27.12 11.08 -16.97
C LEU A 809 -26.77 12.58 -17.09
N ALA A 810 -26.30 12.98 -18.26
CA ALA A 810 -25.98 14.37 -18.57
C ALA A 810 -27.24 15.19 -18.92
N ILE A 811 -27.43 16.33 -18.25
CA ILE A 811 -28.49 17.30 -18.52
C ILE A 811 -27.85 18.68 -18.79
N SER A 812 -27.78 19.05 -20.06
CA SER A 812 -27.33 20.38 -20.50
C SER A 812 -28.49 21.38 -20.49
N ASN A 813 -28.32 22.50 -19.80
CA ASN A 813 -29.34 23.56 -19.79
C ASN A 813 -28.75 24.94 -19.48
N GLU A 814 -29.54 25.98 -19.80
CA GLU A 814 -29.37 27.34 -19.30
C GLU A 814 -30.18 27.46 -18.00
N TRP A 815 -29.52 27.21 -16.87
CA TRP A 815 -30.16 27.16 -15.56
C TRP A 815 -30.52 28.56 -15.08
N LYS A 816 -31.68 28.67 -14.42
CA LYS A 816 -32.20 29.91 -13.86
C LYS A 816 -32.69 29.69 -12.44
N ASP A 817 -32.77 30.79 -11.71
CA ASP A 817 -33.28 30.82 -10.35
C ASP A 817 -34.66 30.17 -10.25
N GLY A 818 -34.77 29.16 -9.38
CA GLY A 818 -35.99 28.40 -9.17
C GLY A 818 -36.18 27.20 -10.10
N ASP A 819 -35.21 26.88 -10.97
CA ASP A 819 -35.24 25.61 -11.71
C ASP A 819 -35.13 24.42 -10.74
N ILE A 820 -35.86 23.35 -11.06
CA ILE A 820 -35.97 22.14 -10.23
C ILE A 820 -35.63 20.91 -11.07
N ILE A 821 -34.83 20.02 -10.46
CA ILE A 821 -34.52 18.68 -10.95
C ILE A 821 -35.07 17.68 -9.92
N ASP A 822 -36.17 17.02 -10.25
CA ASP A 822 -36.73 15.94 -9.44
C ASP A 822 -36.13 14.60 -9.91
N ILE A 823 -35.51 13.86 -8.99
CA ILE A 823 -34.85 12.59 -9.25
C ILE A 823 -35.57 11.49 -8.43
N THR A 824 -35.82 10.36 -9.08
CA THR A 824 -36.23 9.12 -8.42
C THR A 824 -35.13 8.09 -8.65
N ILE A 825 -34.62 7.52 -7.55
CA ILE A 825 -33.53 6.53 -7.52
C ILE A 825 -34.11 5.21 -6.97
N PRO A 826 -34.72 4.34 -7.80
CA PRO A 826 -35.40 3.14 -7.32
C PRO A 826 -34.48 2.21 -6.53
N MET A 827 -34.85 1.95 -5.26
CA MET A 827 -34.13 1.06 -4.34
C MET A 827 -34.95 -0.20 -4.05
N SER A 828 -34.29 -1.34 -3.98
CA SER A 828 -34.89 -2.60 -3.52
C SER A 828 -33.92 -3.41 -2.69
N VAL A 829 -34.45 -4.45 -2.04
CA VAL A 829 -33.63 -5.42 -1.34
C VAL A 829 -32.91 -6.28 -2.37
N THR A 830 -31.59 -6.31 -2.29
CA THR A 830 -30.71 -7.18 -3.09
C THR A 830 -29.89 -8.09 -2.19
N VAL A 831 -29.31 -9.12 -2.79
CA VAL A 831 -28.53 -10.14 -2.10
C VAL A 831 -27.09 -10.07 -2.59
N TYR A 832 -26.19 -9.79 -1.66
CA TYR A 832 -24.77 -10.02 -1.84
C TYR A 832 -24.48 -11.49 -1.57
N ASN A 833 -23.99 -12.21 -2.57
CA ASN A 833 -23.53 -13.59 -2.39
C ASN A 833 -22.08 -13.55 -1.89
N SER A 834 -21.85 -14.12 -0.71
CA SER A 834 -20.48 -14.33 -0.21
C SER A 834 -19.72 -15.23 -1.18
N ARG A 835 -18.41 -15.06 -1.22
CA ARG A 835 -17.49 -16.01 -1.87
C ARG A 835 -17.38 -17.32 -1.08
N ILE A 836 -17.92 -17.36 0.14
CA ILE A 836 -18.17 -18.57 0.91
C ILE A 836 -19.54 -19.14 0.55
N ASP A 837 -19.56 -20.38 0.04
CA ASP A 837 -20.79 -21.09 -0.35
C ASP A 837 -21.81 -21.14 0.80
N GLY A 838 -23.08 -20.85 0.47
CA GLY A 838 -24.18 -20.91 1.44
C GLY A 838 -24.28 -19.70 2.37
N GLN A 839 -23.49 -18.65 2.15
CA GLN A 839 -23.52 -17.43 2.95
C GLN A 839 -23.89 -16.21 2.10
N ILE A 840 -24.73 -15.33 2.66
CA ILE A 840 -25.21 -14.12 1.96
C ILE A 840 -25.32 -12.93 2.91
N ALA A 841 -25.36 -11.72 2.35
CA ALA A 841 -25.74 -10.49 3.07
C ALA A 841 -26.85 -9.77 2.29
N TYR A 842 -27.72 -9.06 3.01
CA TYR A 842 -28.78 -8.26 2.39
C TYR A 842 -28.36 -6.80 2.26
N GLN A 843 -28.78 -6.17 1.16
CA GLN A 843 -28.58 -4.75 0.90
C GLN A 843 -29.91 -4.10 0.50
N TYR A 844 -30.09 -2.81 0.79
CA TYR A 844 -31.17 -1.98 0.26
C TYR A 844 -30.57 -0.74 -0.42
N GLY A 845 -30.60 -0.72 -1.75
CA GLY A 845 -29.76 0.22 -2.51
C GLY A 845 -28.27 0.04 -2.15
N PRO A 846 -27.55 1.10 -1.72
CA PRO A 846 -26.15 0.96 -1.30
C PRO A 846 -25.99 0.51 0.15
N ILE A 847 -27.07 0.39 0.93
CA ILE A 847 -27.02 0.19 2.38
C ILE A 847 -27.03 -1.30 2.72
N VAL A 848 -25.96 -1.76 3.38
CA VAL A 848 -25.87 -3.11 3.95
C VAL A 848 -26.78 -3.20 5.17
N LEU A 849 -27.61 -4.23 5.19
CA LEU A 849 -28.53 -4.51 6.28
C LEU A 849 -27.92 -5.55 7.23
N ALA A 850 -28.22 -5.42 8.51
CA ALA A 850 -27.78 -6.33 9.56
C ALA A 850 -28.91 -6.61 10.55
N ALA A 851 -28.86 -7.77 11.20
CA ALA A 851 -29.72 -8.07 12.35
C ALA A 851 -29.04 -7.66 13.65
N GLU A 852 -29.78 -6.97 14.51
CA GLU A 852 -29.38 -6.69 15.89
C GLU A 852 -29.83 -7.85 16.78
N LEU A 853 -28.89 -8.44 17.52
CA LEU A 853 -29.06 -9.71 18.23
C LEU A 853 -29.05 -9.56 19.76
N GLY A 854 -29.26 -8.34 20.25
CA GLY A 854 -29.37 -8.02 21.66
C GLY A 854 -28.20 -7.16 22.16
N ASN A 855 -28.47 -6.41 23.24
CA ASN A 855 -27.54 -5.46 23.83
C ASN A 855 -26.37 -6.18 24.53
N VAL A 856 -25.17 -5.60 24.47
CA VAL A 856 -23.95 -6.19 25.06
C VAL A 856 -23.62 -5.69 26.48
N ASP A 857 -24.34 -4.68 26.98
CA ASP A 857 -24.14 -4.12 28.32
C ASP A 857 -24.34 -5.19 29.41
N GLY A 858 -23.39 -5.25 30.33
CA GLY A 858 -23.38 -6.21 31.43
C GLY A 858 -23.18 -7.67 31.02
N VAL A 859 -22.90 -7.97 29.75
CA VAL A 859 -22.58 -9.33 29.29
C VAL A 859 -21.17 -9.72 29.74
N SER A 860 -21.04 -10.85 30.41
CA SER A 860 -19.75 -11.33 30.92
C SER A 860 -18.76 -11.60 29.78
N GLY A 861 -17.55 -11.05 29.88
CA GLY A 861 -16.47 -11.26 28.92
C GLY A 861 -16.41 -10.23 27.78
N VAL A 862 -17.51 -9.52 27.51
CA VAL A 862 -17.55 -8.43 26.53
C VAL A 862 -16.70 -7.26 27.01
N ASN A 863 -15.80 -6.77 26.16
CA ASN A 863 -15.06 -5.53 26.39
C ASN A 863 -15.17 -4.60 25.18
N GLU A 864 -16.19 -3.75 25.16
CA GLU A 864 -16.41 -2.80 24.06
C GLU A 864 -15.33 -1.72 23.94
N TYR A 865 -14.55 -1.44 25.00
CA TYR A 865 -13.54 -0.38 24.99
C TYR A 865 -12.16 -0.94 25.38
N ILE A 866 -11.27 -1.06 24.40
CA ILE A 866 -9.95 -1.67 24.60
C ILE A 866 -8.82 -0.70 24.27
N SER A 867 -7.70 -0.85 24.98
CA SER A 867 -6.46 -0.08 24.74
C SER A 867 -5.47 -0.77 23.79
N ASN A 868 -5.75 -2.03 23.46
CA ASN A 868 -4.87 -2.88 22.67
C ASN A 868 -5.74 -3.64 21.67
N GLU A 869 -5.73 -3.18 20.42
CA GLU A 869 -6.45 -3.67 19.24
C GLU A 869 -6.31 -5.19 19.03
N THR A 870 -5.28 -5.77 19.63
CA THR A 870 -4.95 -7.18 19.53
C THR A 870 -5.74 -8.06 20.50
N LYS A 871 -6.35 -7.46 21.52
CA LYS A 871 -7.08 -8.13 22.60
C LYS A 871 -8.59 -7.91 22.46
N ILE A 872 -9.07 -8.00 21.23
CA ILE A 872 -10.50 -8.08 20.93
C ILE A 872 -10.98 -9.43 21.45
N ASP A 873 -12.02 -9.42 22.28
CA ASP A 873 -12.62 -10.65 22.77
C ASP A 873 -13.39 -11.38 21.65
N SER A 874 -13.62 -12.66 21.84
CA SER A 874 -14.32 -13.53 20.89
C SER A 874 -15.79 -13.76 21.27
N VAL A 875 -16.36 -12.97 22.19
CA VAL A 875 -17.71 -13.20 22.71
C VAL A 875 -18.74 -12.97 21.60
N THR A 876 -19.56 -13.99 21.36
CA THR A 876 -20.62 -13.99 20.36
C THR A 876 -21.95 -14.41 20.96
N THR A 877 -23.04 -14.09 20.25
CA THR A 877 -24.39 -14.60 20.53
C THR A 877 -24.88 -15.52 19.42
N ASP A 878 -25.96 -16.26 19.67
CA ASP A 878 -26.60 -17.12 18.68
C ASP A 878 -27.13 -16.32 17.49
N VAL A 879 -26.80 -16.80 16.28
CA VAL A 879 -27.19 -16.17 15.02
C VAL A 879 -28.24 -17.02 14.32
N PRO A 880 -29.41 -16.47 13.97
CA PRO A 880 -30.39 -17.18 13.17
C PRO A 880 -29.89 -17.39 11.73
N TYR A 881 -30.27 -18.51 11.12
CA TYR A 881 -29.98 -18.80 9.70
C TYR A 881 -31.27 -18.75 8.88
N ILE A 882 -31.09 -18.62 7.56
CA ILE A 882 -32.19 -18.50 6.61
C ILE A 882 -32.64 -19.89 6.18
N VAL A 883 -33.89 -20.23 6.46
CA VAL A 883 -34.53 -21.49 6.05
C VAL A 883 -35.09 -21.31 4.64
N GLY A 884 -34.57 -22.08 3.68
CA GLY A 884 -35.01 -22.04 2.28
C GLY A 884 -33.93 -22.49 1.32
N ASN A 885 -34.26 -22.53 0.03
CA ASN A 885 -33.26 -22.73 -1.02
C ASN A 885 -32.66 -21.38 -1.45
N SER A 886 -31.52 -21.43 -2.15
CA SER A 886 -30.74 -20.26 -2.59
C SER A 886 -31.38 -19.43 -3.71
N ASN A 887 -32.57 -19.79 -4.21
CA ASN A 887 -33.22 -19.03 -5.28
C ASN A 887 -34.14 -17.95 -4.69
N ASN A 888 -34.03 -16.72 -5.20
CA ASN A 888 -34.87 -15.56 -4.84
C ASN A 888 -34.85 -15.20 -3.33
N LEU A 889 -33.67 -15.25 -2.70
CA LEU A 889 -33.49 -14.91 -1.28
C LEU A 889 -33.95 -13.48 -0.95
N ASP A 890 -33.90 -12.56 -1.92
CA ASP A 890 -34.46 -11.20 -1.81
C ASP A 890 -35.96 -11.20 -1.48
N LYS A 891 -36.71 -12.23 -1.89
CA LYS A 891 -38.16 -12.36 -1.62
C LYS A 891 -38.49 -12.88 -0.22
N TYR A 892 -37.49 -13.29 0.55
CA TYR A 892 -37.67 -13.68 1.95
C TYR A 892 -37.71 -12.47 2.88
N VAL A 893 -37.42 -11.27 2.37
CA VAL A 893 -37.41 -10.02 3.12
C VAL A 893 -38.65 -9.20 2.79
N ASP A 894 -39.44 -8.88 3.82
CA ASP A 894 -40.52 -7.89 3.73
C ASP A 894 -40.01 -6.50 4.13
N THR A 895 -40.42 -5.50 3.37
CA THR A 895 -40.20 -4.09 3.72
C THR A 895 -41.19 -3.68 4.81
N VAL A 896 -40.69 -3.17 5.94
CA VAL A 896 -41.55 -2.77 7.07
C VAL A 896 -41.79 -1.26 7.06
N ASP A 897 -40.70 -0.47 7.06
CA ASP A 897 -40.76 0.99 7.08
C ASP A 897 -39.50 1.54 6.39
N THR A 898 -39.64 2.01 5.13
CA THR A 898 -38.53 2.56 4.37
C THR A 898 -38.03 3.89 4.93
N SER A 899 -38.88 4.65 5.63
CA SER A 899 -38.47 5.92 6.27
C SER A 899 -37.50 5.72 7.44
N LYS A 900 -37.36 4.47 7.91
CA LYS A 900 -36.42 4.04 8.94
C LYS A 900 -35.51 2.91 8.45
N LEU A 901 -35.56 2.59 7.16
CA LEU A 901 -34.85 1.46 6.55
C LEU A 901 -34.97 0.16 7.36
N THR A 902 -36.18 -0.13 7.86
CA THR A 902 -36.46 -1.35 8.62
C THR A 902 -37.10 -2.41 7.73
N PHE A 903 -36.54 -3.61 7.77
CA PHE A 903 -36.96 -4.77 6.98
C PHE A 903 -37.06 -6.01 7.88
N LYS A 904 -37.69 -7.08 7.39
CA LYS A 904 -37.79 -8.35 8.14
C LYS A 904 -37.60 -9.54 7.24
N ILE A 905 -36.69 -10.45 7.61
CA ILE A 905 -36.72 -11.81 7.08
C ILE A 905 -37.97 -12.49 7.66
N LYS A 906 -38.77 -13.11 6.79
CA LYS A 906 -40.03 -13.77 7.15
C LYS A 906 -39.83 -14.87 8.19
N ALA A 907 -40.85 -15.07 9.02
CA ALA A 907 -40.79 -16.05 10.11
C ALA A 907 -40.62 -17.49 9.58
N GLU A 908 -41.29 -17.82 8.48
CA GLU A 908 -41.15 -19.11 7.79
C GLU A 908 -39.78 -19.34 7.15
N ASN A 909 -39.00 -18.27 6.94
CA ASN A 909 -37.65 -18.33 6.38
C ASN A 909 -36.56 -18.15 7.43
N SER A 910 -36.89 -18.25 8.71
CA SER A 910 -35.97 -18.08 9.83
C SER A 910 -35.89 -19.36 10.64
N SER A 911 -34.67 -19.77 11.00
CA SER A 911 -34.44 -20.97 11.81
C SER A 911 -35.07 -20.94 13.20
N THR A 912 -35.43 -19.74 13.68
CA THR A 912 -36.07 -19.55 14.98
C THR A 912 -37.60 -19.62 14.90
N GLY A 913 -38.17 -19.73 13.69
CA GLY A 913 -39.62 -19.62 13.44
C GLY A 913 -40.19 -18.22 13.75
N LYS A 914 -39.32 -17.22 13.95
CA LYS A 914 -39.66 -15.82 14.21
C LYS A 914 -39.03 -14.94 13.14
N ALA A 915 -39.75 -13.89 12.76
CA ALA A 915 -39.22 -12.90 11.84
C ALA A 915 -37.95 -12.24 12.42
N ILE A 916 -36.94 -12.05 11.58
CA ILE A 916 -35.66 -11.42 11.96
C ILE A 916 -35.69 -9.99 11.45
N GLU A 917 -35.59 -9.02 12.35
CA GLU A 917 -35.52 -7.61 11.97
C GLU A 917 -34.15 -7.27 11.40
N LEU A 918 -34.16 -6.51 10.30
CA LEU A 918 -32.99 -6.00 9.63
C LEU A 918 -33.05 -4.47 9.61
N LYS A 919 -31.91 -3.82 9.90
CA LYS A 919 -31.74 -2.36 9.87
C LYS A 919 -30.37 -2.02 9.25
N PRO A 920 -30.09 -0.76 8.90
CA PRO A 920 -28.79 -0.38 8.37
C PRO A 920 -27.66 -0.76 9.32
N PHE A 921 -26.61 -1.38 8.80
CA PHE A 921 -25.50 -1.86 9.63
C PHE A 921 -24.81 -0.70 10.39
N TYR A 922 -24.71 0.48 9.78
CA TYR A 922 -24.12 1.66 10.40
C TYR A 922 -24.91 2.20 11.60
N GLU A 923 -26.15 1.78 11.84
CA GLU A 923 -26.95 2.21 13.00
C GLU A 923 -26.78 1.29 14.22
N ILE A 924 -26.23 0.08 14.04
CA ILE A 924 -26.15 -0.90 15.13
C ILE A 924 -24.90 -0.64 15.96
N HIS A 925 -25.08 -0.09 17.16
CA HIS A 925 -24.04 0.11 18.17
C HIS A 925 -24.48 -0.50 19.51
N HIS A 926 -23.54 -0.89 20.38
CA HIS A 926 -23.81 -1.45 21.71
C HIS A 926 -24.69 -2.71 21.73
N SER A 927 -24.62 -3.49 20.65
CA SER A 927 -25.38 -4.72 20.46
C SER A 927 -24.56 -5.75 19.70
N PHE A 928 -24.82 -7.03 19.97
CA PHE A 928 -24.39 -8.10 19.08
C PHE A 928 -25.11 -7.96 17.75
N TYR A 929 -24.47 -8.36 16.65
CA TYR A 929 -25.07 -8.26 15.32
C TYR A 929 -24.61 -9.35 14.37
N THR A 930 -25.31 -9.47 13.25
CA THR A 930 -24.77 -10.18 12.08
C THR A 930 -25.11 -9.44 10.79
N VAL A 931 -24.13 -9.34 9.89
CA VAL A 931 -24.29 -8.86 8.50
C VAL A 931 -24.54 -10.04 7.56
N TYR A 932 -23.76 -11.11 7.73
CA TYR A 932 -23.84 -12.30 6.91
C TYR A 932 -24.74 -13.35 7.56
N PHE A 933 -25.56 -14.02 6.75
CA PHE A 933 -26.45 -15.09 7.13
C PHE A 933 -26.10 -16.35 6.37
N ASN A 934 -26.20 -17.50 7.04
CA ASN A 934 -26.10 -18.80 6.38
C ASN A 934 -27.48 -19.20 5.82
N VAL A 935 -27.51 -19.92 4.70
CA VAL A 935 -28.72 -20.32 3.97
C VAL A 935 -28.88 -21.84 3.95
N GLY A 936 -30.09 -22.34 4.18
CA GLY A 936 -30.47 -23.75 4.18
C GLY A 936 -30.20 -24.44 5.52
N ASN A 937 -30.13 -25.79 5.53
CA ASN A 937 -29.66 -26.57 6.68
C ASN A 937 -28.13 -26.44 6.90
N GLY A 938 -27.46 -25.55 6.15
CA GLY A 938 -26.02 -25.37 6.07
C GLY A 938 -25.36 -24.69 7.28
N VAL A 939 -25.91 -24.86 8.48
CA VAL A 939 -25.07 -24.74 9.66
C VAL A 939 -24.29 -26.04 9.72
N ASN A 940 -22.96 -25.99 9.58
CA ASN A 940 -22.15 -27.11 10.00
C ASN A 940 -22.32 -27.23 11.52
N GLU A 941 -23.27 -28.04 11.96
CA GLU A 941 -23.61 -28.20 13.38
C GLU A 941 -22.40 -28.66 14.19
N TYR A 942 -21.46 -29.35 13.53
CA TYR A 942 -20.11 -29.59 14.05
C TYR A 942 -19.39 -28.29 14.41
N ASP A 943 -19.27 -27.33 13.50
CA ASP A 943 -18.54 -26.08 13.74
C ASP A 943 -19.26 -25.20 14.76
N LYS A 944 -20.60 -25.14 14.71
CA LYS A 944 -21.40 -24.42 15.70
C LYS A 944 -21.16 -24.96 17.11
N ARG A 945 -21.27 -26.27 17.29
CA ARG A 945 -21.11 -26.89 18.61
C ARG A 945 -19.65 -26.93 19.07
N LEU A 946 -18.70 -27.08 18.13
CA LEU A 946 -17.29 -26.92 18.43
C LEU A 946 -17.00 -25.51 18.96
N ASN A 947 -17.57 -24.47 18.34
CA ASN A 947 -17.47 -23.09 18.83
C ASN A 947 -18.12 -22.90 20.20
N SER A 948 -19.33 -23.42 20.43
CA SER A 948 -20.00 -23.35 21.74
C SER A 948 -19.22 -24.06 22.85
N ALA A 949 -18.55 -25.17 22.55
CA ALA A 949 -17.74 -25.90 23.51
C ALA A 949 -16.37 -25.26 23.78
N THR A 950 -15.99 -24.20 23.05
CA THR A 950 -14.65 -23.63 23.13
C THR A 950 -14.51 -22.69 24.29
N ILE A 951 -13.46 -22.93 25.07
CA ILE A 951 -13.03 -22.07 26.18
C ILE A 951 -12.03 -21.05 25.64
N ASP A 952 -11.04 -21.50 24.87
CA ASP A 952 -10.02 -20.63 24.28
C ASP A 952 -9.48 -21.22 22.97
N ARG A 953 -8.94 -20.38 22.07
CA ARG A 953 -8.52 -20.78 20.72
C ARG A 953 -7.41 -19.89 20.20
N VAL A 954 -6.38 -20.53 19.64
CA VAL A 954 -5.31 -19.89 18.88
C VAL A 954 -5.22 -20.48 17.47
N GLU A 955 -5.27 -19.61 16.47
CA GLU A 955 -4.92 -19.92 15.07
C GLU A 955 -3.50 -19.40 14.79
N PRO A 956 -2.58 -20.25 14.28
CA PRO A 956 -1.23 -19.82 14.01
C PRO A 956 -1.14 -18.82 12.87
N ASP A 957 -1.21 -17.52 13.14
CA ASP A 957 -1.14 -16.44 12.13
C ASP A 957 0.28 -15.89 11.90
N GLY A 958 1.27 -16.40 12.65
CA GLY A 958 2.61 -15.86 12.67
C GLY A 958 2.72 -14.50 13.35
N GLN A 959 1.59 -13.97 13.82
CA GLN A 959 1.41 -12.60 14.23
C GLN A 959 0.56 -12.54 15.52
N GLN A 960 -0.61 -11.92 15.43
CA GLN A 960 -1.23 -11.24 16.54
C GLN A 960 -2.01 -12.17 17.46
N ASP A 961 -2.62 -13.22 16.90
CA ASP A 961 -3.33 -14.23 17.68
C ASP A 961 -2.35 -15.07 18.50
N GLU A 962 -1.27 -15.55 17.88
CA GLU A 962 -0.25 -16.34 18.58
C GLU A 962 0.45 -15.55 19.69
N LEU A 963 0.78 -14.28 19.46
CA LEU A 963 1.34 -13.43 20.51
C LEU A 963 0.34 -13.11 21.63
N GLY A 964 -0.95 -12.94 21.30
CA GLY A 964 -2.02 -12.77 22.27
C GLY A 964 -2.07 -13.94 23.26
N HIS A 965 -1.80 -15.14 22.74
CA HIS A 965 -1.68 -16.39 23.50
C HIS A 965 -0.25 -16.67 23.96
N GLY A 966 0.60 -15.65 24.12
CA GLY A 966 1.92 -15.80 24.75
C GLY A 966 2.89 -16.71 23.99
N LEU A 967 2.85 -16.70 22.65
CA LEU A 967 3.74 -17.49 21.81
C LEU A 967 5.20 -17.37 22.27
N ALA A 968 5.77 -18.51 22.63
CA ALA A 968 7.22 -18.68 22.80
C ALA A 968 7.69 -19.82 21.90
N SER A 969 8.81 -19.63 21.22
CA SER A 969 9.29 -20.64 20.27
C SER A 969 10.80 -20.63 20.11
N LYS A 970 11.32 -21.72 19.56
CA LYS A 970 12.73 -21.92 19.19
C LYS A 970 12.81 -22.79 17.95
N ASN A 971 13.54 -22.34 16.93
CA ASN A 971 13.62 -23.01 15.62
C ASN A 971 12.23 -23.36 15.06
N SER A 972 11.29 -22.41 15.21
CA SER A 972 9.93 -22.52 14.72
C SER A 972 9.76 -21.74 13.43
N ASN A 973 8.92 -22.24 12.54
CA ASN A 973 8.53 -21.58 11.30
C ASN A 973 7.01 -21.44 11.30
N ASN A 974 6.51 -20.45 10.57
CA ASN A 974 5.10 -20.32 10.25
C ASN A 974 4.93 -20.04 8.76
N GLY A 975 3.71 -20.08 8.29
CA GLY A 975 3.35 -19.69 6.93
C GLY A 975 1.86 -19.86 6.69
N SER A 976 1.46 -19.69 5.43
CA SER A 976 0.10 -19.97 5.00
C SER A 976 0.08 -20.73 3.68
N PHE A 977 -1.02 -21.42 3.42
CA PHE A 977 -1.36 -21.97 2.12
C PHE A 977 -2.86 -21.85 1.90
N THR A 978 -3.29 -21.92 0.64
CA THR A 978 -4.71 -21.89 0.30
C THR A 978 -5.12 -23.22 -0.30
N SER A 979 -6.24 -23.78 0.16
CA SER A 979 -6.86 -24.96 -0.42
C SER A 979 -8.32 -24.68 -0.70
N GLY A 980 -8.72 -24.74 -1.97
CA GLY A 980 -10.02 -24.23 -2.41
C GLY A 980 -10.07 -22.72 -2.22
N THR A 981 -11.12 -22.24 -1.53
CA THR A 981 -11.34 -20.82 -1.20
C THR A 981 -10.86 -20.43 0.20
N LYS A 982 -10.32 -21.37 0.98
CA LYS A 982 -9.89 -21.13 2.37
C LYS A 982 -8.37 -21.06 2.49
N THR A 983 -7.89 -19.98 3.09
CA THR A 983 -6.49 -19.84 3.52
C THR A 983 -6.32 -20.45 4.91
N TYR A 984 -5.30 -21.29 5.05
CA TYR A 984 -4.87 -21.88 6.31
C TYR A 984 -3.51 -21.33 6.66
N TYR A 985 -3.39 -20.82 7.88
CA TYR A 985 -2.10 -20.49 8.45
C TYR A 985 -1.62 -21.65 9.32
N TRP A 986 -0.31 -21.82 9.44
CA TRP A 986 0.26 -22.95 10.14
C TRP A 986 1.56 -22.59 10.86
N ARG A 987 1.87 -23.36 11.91
CA ARG A 987 3.16 -23.32 12.61
C ARG A 987 3.78 -24.70 12.79
N ASP A 988 5.10 -24.74 12.68
CA ASP A 988 5.92 -25.90 13.00
C ASP A 988 7.21 -25.53 13.74
N ALA A 989 7.95 -26.54 14.22
CA ALA A 989 9.31 -26.39 14.75
C ALA A 989 10.17 -27.64 14.50
N TYR A 990 11.40 -27.45 14.00
CA TYR A 990 12.34 -28.53 13.68
C TYR A 990 13.80 -28.06 13.66
N GLY A 991 14.72 -28.99 13.39
CA GLY A 991 16.14 -28.68 13.14
C GLY A 991 17.04 -28.67 14.39
N SER A 992 16.50 -28.98 15.57
CA SER A 992 17.26 -29.13 16.81
C SER A 992 16.49 -29.95 17.84
N ASP A 993 17.19 -30.65 18.75
CA ASP A 993 16.58 -31.38 19.89
C ASP A 993 15.86 -30.46 20.89
N ASN A 994 16.03 -29.14 20.77
CA ASN A 994 15.37 -28.13 21.60
C ASN A 994 14.44 -27.20 20.80
N ALA A 995 14.07 -27.57 19.58
CA ALA A 995 13.08 -26.83 18.83
C ALA A 995 11.70 -26.95 19.51
N TYR A 996 10.89 -25.90 19.54
CA TYR A 996 9.52 -25.94 20.06
C TYR A 996 8.73 -24.71 19.63
N PHE A 997 7.42 -24.78 19.80
CA PHE A 997 6.55 -23.62 19.97
C PHE A 997 5.49 -23.91 21.04
N GLN A 998 4.98 -22.88 21.70
CA GLN A 998 3.99 -23.01 22.76
C GLN A 998 3.04 -21.81 22.81
N TYR A 999 1.86 -22.02 23.37
CA TYR A 999 0.84 -21.00 23.66
C TYR A 999 0.36 -21.13 25.10
N SER A 1000 -0.16 -20.06 25.67
CA SER A 1000 -0.94 -20.02 26.92
C SER A 1000 -2.41 -19.96 26.54
N LEU A 1001 -3.17 -21.01 26.86
CA LEU A 1001 -4.60 -21.11 26.58
C LEU A 1001 -5.41 -21.17 27.88
N GLU A 1002 -6.50 -20.41 27.96
CA GLU A 1002 -7.44 -20.44 29.08
C GLU A 1002 -8.12 -21.81 29.21
N VAL A 1003 -8.44 -22.19 30.45
CA VAL A 1003 -9.06 -23.47 30.78
C VAL A 1003 -10.21 -23.28 31.75
N ASP A 1004 -11.17 -24.19 31.73
CA ASP A 1004 -12.17 -24.25 32.77
C ASP A 1004 -11.57 -24.89 34.02
N LYS A 1005 -11.31 -24.07 35.04
CA LYS A 1005 -10.68 -24.50 36.31
C LYS A 1005 -11.48 -25.52 37.12
N SER A 1006 -12.77 -25.71 36.82
CA SER A 1006 -13.68 -26.55 37.62
C SER A 1006 -14.24 -27.74 36.85
N ASN A 1007 -14.08 -27.78 35.52
CA ASN A 1007 -14.62 -28.83 34.67
C ASN A 1007 -13.53 -29.53 33.84
N LYS A 1008 -13.95 -30.60 33.16
CA LYS A 1008 -13.09 -31.35 32.26
C LYS A 1008 -12.75 -30.51 31.02
N ASN A 1009 -11.48 -30.55 30.61
CA ASN A 1009 -10.97 -29.83 29.45
C ASN A 1009 -10.41 -30.80 28.41
N TYR A 1010 -10.48 -30.43 27.14
CA TYR A 1010 -9.89 -31.13 26.00
C TYR A 1010 -9.02 -30.17 25.20
N LEU A 1011 -7.89 -30.65 24.69
CA LEU A 1011 -7.13 -29.95 23.68
C LEU A 1011 -7.60 -30.45 22.31
N PHE A 1012 -8.14 -29.58 21.50
CA PHE A 1012 -8.34 -29.82 20.09
C PHE A 1012 -7.19 -29.21 19.29
N VAL A 1013 -6.68 -29.96 18.31
CA VAL A 1013 -5.67 -29.49 17.37
C VAL A 1013 -6.10 -29.82 15.95
N ARG A 1014 -6.08 -28.83 15.07
CA ARG A 1014 -6.32 -29.01 13.63
C ARG A 1014 -5.00 -29.12 12.89
N TYR A 1015 -4.90 -30.10 12.02
CA TYR A 1015 -3.74 -30.37 11.18
C TYR A 1015 -4.11 -30.38 9.69
N TRP A 1016 -3.12 -30.21 8.82
CA TRP A 1016 -3.30 -30.41 7.38
C TRP A 1016 -3.08 -31.86 7.03
N GLY A 1017 -4.05 -32.50 6.40
CA GLY A 1017 -3.95 -33.92 6.08
C GLY A 1017 -2.98 -34.26 4.93
N SER A 1018 -2.43 -33.27 4.21
CA SER A 1018 -1.28 -33.49 3.31
C SER A 1018 0.07 -33.21 3.98
N ASP A 1019 0.12 -32.91 5.28
CA ASP A 1019 1.40 -32.82 5.98
C ASP A 1019 2.02 -34.21 6.17
N GLY A 1020 3.28 -34.32 5.79
CA GLY A 1020 4.07 -35.54 5.91
C GLY A 1020 5.57 -35.25 5.95
N PRO A 1021 6.42 -36.28 5.79
CA PRO A 1021 7.87 -36.11 5.78
C PRO A 1021 8.35 -35.19 4.66
N PHE A 1022 9.35 -34.36 4.93
CA PHE A 1022 9.93 -33.42 3.96
C PHE A 1022 11.45 -33.35 4.06
N ILE A 1023 12.10 -32.94 2.97
CA ILE A 1023 13.56 -32.78 2.91
C ILE A 1023 13.91 -31.29 2.91
N LYS A 1024 14.74 -30.87 3.85
CA LYS A 1024 15.34 -29.52 3.88
C LYS A 1024 16.81 -29.61 4.26
N ASN A 1025 17.68 -28.90 3.55
CA ASN A 1025 19.14 -28.93 3.77
C ASN A 1025 19.72 -30.36 3.82
N ASN A 1026 19.26 -31.26 2.94
CA ASN A 1026 19.63 -32.69 2.89
C ASN A 1026 19.31 -33.50 4.17
N VAL A 1027 18.47 -33.00 5.07
CA VAL A 1027 17.92 -33.75 6.20
C VAL A 1027 16.46 -34.11 5.89
N ASN A 1028 16.10 -35.38 6.07
CA ASN A 1028 14.73 -35.85 5.95
C ASN A 1028 14.04 -35.74 7.31
N TYR A 1029 13.10 -34.81 7.43
CA TYR A 1029 12.33 -34.60 8.65
C TYR A 1029 11.04 -35.40 8.61
N THR A 1030 10.83 -36.30 9.58
CA THR A 1030 9.50 -36.88 9.83
C THR A 1030 8.70 -35.97 10.76
N ARG A 1031 7.38 -35.91 10.63
CA ARG A 1031 6.52 -35.08 11.50
C ARG A 1031 6.08 -35.85 12.74
N ASP A 1032 7.03 -36.24 13.58
CA ASP A 1032 6.80 -36.92 14.85
C ASP A 1032 7.12 -36.01 16.04
N PHE A 1033 6.16 -35.81 16.94
CA PHE A 1033 6.31 -34.87 18.05
C PHE A 1033 5.52 -35.24 19.30
N TYR A 1034 5.86 -34.56 20.39
CA TYR A 1034 5.20 -34.61 21.69
C TYR A 1034 4.43 -33.32 21.93
N ILE A 1035 3.32 -33.44 22.66
CA ILE A 1035 2.53 -32.30 23.15
C ILE A 1035 2.57 -32.30 24.68
N TYR A 1036 2.78 -31.13 25.26
CA TYR A 1036 2.91 -30.91 26.71
C TYR A 1036 1.87 -29.93 27.23
N ILE A 1037 1.41 -30.13 28.47
CA ILE A 1037 0.65 -29.17 29.27
C ILE A 1037 1.48 -28.80 30.50
N ASP A 1038 1.85 -27.52 30.64
CA ASP A 1038 2.72 -27.01 31.72
C ASP A 1038 3.95 -27.90 31.98
N ASP A 1039 4.69 -28.22 30.90
CA ASP A 1039 5.88 -29.08 30.89
C ASP A 1039 5.65 -30.57 31.21
N ASN A 1040 4.41 -31.01 31.41
CA ASN A 1040 4.07 -32.44 31.51
C ASN A 1040 3.77 -33.01 30.12
N LYS A 1041 4.52 -34.04 29.69
CA LYS A 1041 4.26 -34.72 28.42
C LYS A 1041 2.91 -35.40 28.50
N PHE A 1042 1.95 -34.97 27.68
CA PHE A 1042 0.57 -35.45 27.76
C PHE A 1042 0.12 -36.24 26.53
N ALA A 1043 0.65 -35.93 25.34
CA ALA A 1043 0.29 -36.64 24.11
C ALA A 1043 1.48 -36.80 23.14
N GLU A 1044 1.33 -37.68 22.15
CA GLU A 1044 2.26 -37.84 21.02
C GLU A 1044 1.44 -37.82 19.73
N GLN A 1045 1.99 -37.22 18.67
CA GLN A 1045 1.36 -37.14 17.36
C GLN A 1045 2.37 -37.41 16.24
N THR A 1046 1.87 -38.04 15.18
CA THR A 1046 2.57 -38.23 13.91
C THR A 1046 1.68 -37.65 12.81
N LEU A 1047 2.25 -36.90 11.86
CA LEU A 1047 1.56 -36.49 10.62
C LEU A 1047 2.20 -37.21 9.43
N ASN A 1048 1.42 -38.03 8.74
CA ASN A 1048 1.91 -38.82 7.60
C ASN A 1048 0.90 -38.89 6.45
N ASN A 1049 0.48 -37.74 5.93
CA ASN A 1049 -0.42 -37.61 4.79
C ASN A 1049 -1.79 -38.31 5.00
N GLU A 1050 -2.35 -38.20 6.21
CA GLU A 1050 -3.52 -38.97 6.66
C GLU A 1050 -4.81 -38.62 5.93
N LYS A 1051 -5.01 -37.35 5.56
CA LYS A 1051 -6.22 -36.86 4.87
C LYS A 1051 -5.84 -35.89 3.75
N MET A 1052 -5.27 -36.43 2.68
CA MET A 1052 -4.77 -35.64 1.55
C MET A 1052 -5.76 -34.53 1.13
N ASN A 1053 -5.26 -33.30 1.08
CA ASN A 1053 -5.95 -32.06 0.71
C ASN A 1053 -7.10 -31.61 1.62
N ASN A 1054 -7.20 -32.16 2.83
CA ASN A 1054 -8.23 -31.78 3.80
C ASN A 1054 -7.62 -31.47 5.16
N ALA A 1055 -8.17 -30.47 5.85
CA ALA A 1055 -7.90 -30.28 7.26
C ALA A 1055 -8.61 -31.36 8.08
N TYR A 1056 -8.01 -31.77 9.18
CA TYR A 1056 -8.64 -32.70 10.11
C TYR A 1056 -8.30 -32.37 11.55
N ASP A 1057 -9.17 -32.84 12.42
CA ASP A 1057 -9.24 -32.45 13.81
C ASP A 1057 -8.80 -33.63 14.67
N VAL A 1058 -8.09 -33.35 15.76
CA VAL A 1058 -7.69 -34.35 16.75
C VAL A 1058 -7.97 -33.80 18.14
N PHE A 1059 -8.71 -34.56 18.94
CA PHE A 1059 -9.02 -34.22 20.33
C PHE A 1059 -8.16 -35.05 21.28
N TYR A 1060 -7.58 -34.38 22.26
CA TYR A 1060 -6.80 -34.99 23.32
C TYR A 1060 -7.45 -34.64 24.66
N GLU A 1061 -7.82 -35.64 25.44
CA GLU A 1061 -8.36 -35.45 26.78
C GLU A 1061 -7.26 -34.96 27.73
N ILE A 1062 -7.45 -33.79 28.35
CA ILE A 1062 -6.49 -33.26 29.32
C ILE A 1062 -6.81 -33.87 30.71
N PRO A 1063 -5.84 -34.47 31.41
CA PRO A 1063 -6.02 -34.90 32.79
C PRO A 1063 -6.47 -33.72 33.67
N GLU A 1064 -7.51 -33.90 34.49
CA GLU A 1064 -8.08 -32.80 35.30
C GLU A 1064 -7.05 -32.19 36.25
N GLU A 1065 -6.10 -32.98 36.74
CA GLU A 1065 -4.99 -32.51 37.57
C GLU A 1065 -4.08 -31.47 36.89
N TYR A 1066 -4.12 -31.36 35.55
CA TYR A 1066 -3.34 -30.37 34.81
C TYR A 1066 -4.05 -29.02 34.68
N THR A 1067 -5.38 -28.95 34.83
CA THR A 1067 -6.18 -27.72 34.65
C THR A 1067 -6.93 -27.27 35.91
N ASN A 1068 -7.17 -28.17 36.86
CA ASN A 1068 -7.96 -27.87 38.06
C ASN A 1068 -7.38 -26.70 38.87
N GLY A 1069 -8.21 -25.69 39.13
CA GLY A 1069 -7.83 -24.47 39.85
C GLY A 1069 -6.96 -23.47 39.08
N LYS A 1070 -6.69 -23.69 37.79
CA LYS A 1070 -5.91 -22.77 36.95
C LYS A 1070 -6.80 -22.00 35.99
N ASP A 1071 -6.50 -20.72 35.76
CA ASP A 1071 -7.22 -19.93 34.76
C ASP A 1071 -6.68 -20.17 33.33
N SER A 1072 -5.42 -20.59 33.18
CA SER A 1072 -4.81 -20.98 31.90
C SER A 1072 -3.72 -22.04 32.05
N VAL A 1073 -3.33 -22.67 30.94
CA VAL A 1073 -2.21 -23.63 30.85
C VAL A 1073 -1.34 -23.37 29.62
N THR A 1074 -0.07 -23.76 29.70
CA THR A 1074 0.85 -23.71 28.54
C THR A 1074 0.74 -25.00 27.72
N VAL A 1075 0.32 -24.89 26.45
CA VAL A 1075 0.32 -25.98 25.46
C VAL A 1075 1.57 -25.87 24.60
N LYS A 1076 2.44 -26.89 24.62
CA LYS A 1076 3.75 -26.87 23.95
C LYS A 1076 3.95 -28.06 23.02
N PHE A 1077 4.45 -27.80 21.82
CA PHE A 1077 4.73 -28.79 20.78
C PHE A 1077 6.24 -28.93 20.57
N VAL A 1078 6.77 -30.17 20.66
CA VAL A 1078 8.22 -30.44 20.66
C VAL A 1078 8.55 -31.64 19.76
N PRO A 1079 9.47 -31.54 18.78
CA PRO A 1079 9.84 -32.68 17.97
C PRO A 1079 10.52 -33.75 18.82
N LYS A 1080 10.29 -35.02 18.50
CA LYS A 1080 10.89 -36.15 19.24
C LYS A 1080 12.43 -36.11 19.24
N ASN A 1081 13.06 -35.57 18.19
CA ASN A 1081 14.50 -35.32 18.11
C ASN A 1081 14.84 -34.33 16.96
N SER A 1082 16.12 -34.01 16.79
CA SER A 1082 16.67 -33.10 15.78
C SER A 1082 16.42 -33.47 14.31
N THR A 1083 15.96 -34.70 14.03
CA THR A 1083 15.54 -35.15 12.69
C THR A 1083 14.03 -35.27 12.54
N THR A 1084 13.25 -34.78 13.51
CA THR A 1084 11.79 -34.72 13.39
C THR A 1084 11.28 -33.28 13.50
N CYS A 1085 10.01 -33.10 13.16
CA CYS A 1085 9.30 -31.83 13.12
C CYS A 1085 8.04 -31.89 13.99
N ALA A 1086 7.83 -30.87 14.81
CA ALA A 1086 6.59 -30.66 15.54
C ALA A 1086 5.65 -29.75 14.77
N GLY A 1087 4.40 -30.16 14.60
CA GLY A 1087 3.37 -29.36 13.96
C GLY A 1087 3.32 -29.48 12.45
N GLY A 1088 2.98 -28.39 11.77
CA GLY A 1088 1.86 -28.37 10.81
C GLY A 1088 0.54 -28.03 11.51
N VAL A 1089 0.60 -27.38 12.68
CA VAL A 1089 -0.60 -27.00 13.45
C VAL A 1089 -1.26 -25.82 12.76
N ILE A 1090 -2.55 -25.95 12.47
CA ILE A 1090 -3.40 -24.92 11.85
C ILE A 1090 -4.31 -24.24 12.87
N GLU A 1091 -4.63 -24.93 13.96
CA GLU A 1091 -5.46 -24.40 15.05
C GLU A 1091 -5.16 -25.22 16.30
N ALA A 1092 -5.12 -24.57 17.46
CA ALA A 1092 -5.19 -25.24 18.75
C ALA A 1092 -6.28 -24.56 19.59
N ARG A 1093 -7.13 -25.32 20.26
CA ARG A 1093 -8.19 -24.77 21.12
C ARG A 1093 -8.41 -25.64 22.35
N ILE A 1094 -8.81 -25.02 23.44
CA ILE A 1094 -9.31 -25.71 24.64
C ILE A 1094 -10.83 -25.76 24.54
N THR A 1095 -11.41 -26.94 24.76
CA THR A 1095 -12.87 -27.14 24.81
C THR A 1095 -13.33 -27.79 26.11
N ASN A 1096 -14.59 -27.58 26.47
CA ASN A 1096 -15.27 -28.26 27.56
C ASN A 1096 -15.82 -29.64 27.13
N ASP A 1097 -16.60 -30.30 28.00
CA ASP A 1097 -17.18 -31.65 27.78
C ASP A 1097 -18.50 -31.65 26.98
N ASP A 1098 -18.95 -30.51 26.43
CA ASP A 1098 -20.21 -30.38 25.68
C ASP A 1098 -20.17 -31.05 24.29
N LEU A 1099 -19.10 -31.77 23.95
CA LEU A 1099 -18.88 -32.43 22.67
C LEU A 1099 -19.47 -33.86 22.56
N LYS A 1100 -20.10 -34.38 23.62
CA LYS A 1100 -20.73 -35.72 23.62
C LYS A 1100 -22.09 -35.71 22.92
N CYS A 1101 -22.27 -36.56 21.91
CA CYS A 1101 -23.53 -36.67 21.15
C CYS A 1101 -24.11 -38.09 21.21
N VAL A 1102 -25.42 -38.20 21.00
CA VAL A 1102 -26.09 -39.48 20.79
C VAL A 1102 -26.66 -39.51 19.38
N LYS A 1103 -26.19 -40.43 18.55
CA LYS A 1103 -26.79 -40.76 17.25
C LYS A 1103 -27.90 -41.77 17.47
N ILE A 1104 -29.08 -41.53 16.92
CA ILE A 1104 -30.10 -42.56 16.74
C ILE A 1104 -30.31 -42.77 15.26
N THR A 1105 -30.11 -44.01 14.84
CA THR A 1105 -30.34 -44.45 13.48
C THR A 1105 -31.70 -45.14 13.42
N ALA A 1106 -32.55 -44.74 12.47
CA ALA A 1106 -33.87 -45.33 12.27
C ALA A 1106 -34.04 -45.79 10.81
N ASP A 1107 -34.36 -47.07 10.64
CA ASP A 1107 -34.71 -47.64 9.34
C ASP A 1107 -36.23 -47.69 9.19
N TYR A 1108 -36.74 -47.42 7.99
CA TYR A 1108 -38.17 -47.49 7.68
C TYR A 1108 -38.45 -48.52 6.57
N ASN A 1109 -39.61 -49.20 6.66
CA ASN A 1109 -40.12 -50.03 5.59
C ASN A 1109 -40.71 -49.16 4.46
N ASP A 1110 -40.89 -49.71 3.25
CA ASP A 1110 -41.47 -49.02 2.08
C ASP A 1110 -42.85 -48.38 2.32
N ASN A 1111 -43.57 -48.81 3.37
CA ASN A 1111 -44.87 -48.28 3.77
C ASN A 1111 -44.81 -47.20 4.87
N GLY A 1112 -43.61 -46.72 5.22
CA GLY A 1112 -43.38 -45.68 6.23
C GLY A 1112 -43.40 -46.15 7.68
N THR A 1113 -43.50 -47.47 7.94
CA THR A 1113 -43.44 -48.00 9.31
C THR A 1113 -41.99 -48.21 9.77
N LEU A 1114 -41.67 -47.82 11.02
CA LEU A 1114 -40.36 -48.02 11.62
C LEU A 1114 -39.98 -49.51 11.62
N LYS A 1115 -38.83 -49.83 11.03
CA LYS A 1115 -38.28 -51.18 10.91
C LYS A 1115 -37.30 -51.50 12.04
N ASN A 1116 -36.37 -50.59 12.33
CA ASN A 1116 -35.39 -50.71 13.42
C ASN A 1116 -34.98 -49.32 13.92
N MET A 1117 -34.54 -49.22 15.18
CA MET A 1117 -34.01 -47.99 15.78
C MET A 1117 -32.87 -48.35 16.73
N ASP A 1118 -31.69 -47.79 16.48
CA ASP A 1118 -30.48 -48.03 17.28
C ASP A 1118 -29.92 -46.72 17.83
N THR A 1119 -29.43 -46.73 19.07
CA THR A 1119 -28.89 -45.55 19.76
C THR A 1119 -27.42 -45.77 20.07
N GLU A 1120 -26.56 -44.88 19.60
CA GLU A 1120 -25.11 -44.93 19.75
C GLU A 1120 -24.58 -43.60 20.32
N LYS A 1121 -23.66 -43.67 21.29
CA LYS A 1121 -22.89 -42.51 21.69
C LYS A 1121 -21.78 -42.30 20.68
N ILE A 1122 -21.76 -41.14 20.05
CA ILE A 1122 -20.78 -40.81 19.01
C ILE A 1122 -19.96 -39.59 19.41
N SER A 1123 -18.81 -39.42 18.77
CA SER A 1123 -18.04 -38.18 18.88
C SER A 1123 -18.69 -37.09 18.03
N ILE A 1124 -18.39 -35.82 18.31
CA ILE A 1124 -18.82 -34.72 17.46
C ILE A 1124 -18.31 -34.89 16.01
N GLU A 1125 -17.15 -35.51 15.79
CA GLU A 1125 -16.59 -35.76 14.45
C GLU A 1125 -17.49 -36.63 13.57
N ASP A 1126 -18.28 -37.52 14.17
CA ASP A 1126 -19.19 -38.42 13.46
C ASP A 1126 -20.49 -37.72 13.00
N ILE A 1127 -20.75 -36.48 13.45
CA ILE A 1127 -21.82 -35.62 12.89
C ILE A 1127 -21.47 -35.16 11.46
N LYS A 1128 -20.19 -35.11 11.08
CA LYS A 1128 -19.76 -34.68 9.74
C LYS A 1128 -20.17 -35.63 8.60
N GLN A 1129 -20.67 -36.83 8.90
CA GLN A 1129 -20.95 -37.90 7.93
C GLN A 1129 -22.44 -38.29 7.88
N THR A 1130 -23.34 -37.32 7.73
CA THR A 1130 -24.79 -37.60 7.65
C THR A 1130 -25.17 -38.27 6.32
N GLU A 1131 -25.75 -39.48 6.38
CA GLU A 1131 -26.37 -40.17 5.24
C GLU A 1131 -27.88 -40.33 5.45
N ASN A 1132 -28.69 -39.32 5.09
CA ASN A 1132 -30.15 -39.45 5.11
C ASN A 1132 -30.71 -39.87 3.75
N THR A 1133 -31.56 -40.91 3.74
CA THR A 1133 -32.31 -41.37 2.57
C THR A 1133 -33.77 -41.62 2.94
N SER A 1134 -34.65 -41.88 1.96
CA SER A 1134 -36.07 -42.19 2.24
C SER A 1134 -36.28 -43.45 3.10
N SER A 1135 -35.29 -44.34 3.17
CA SER A 1135 -35.34 -45.60 3.94
C SER A 1135 -34.50 -45.59 5.22
N HIS A 1136 -33.66 -44.58 5.40
CA HIS A 1136 -32.66 -44.51 6.49
C HIS A 1136 -32.55 -43.07 6.99
N LYS A 1137 -32.81 -42.85 8.27
CA LYS A 1137 -32.69 -41.53 8.90
C LYS A 1137 -31.73 -41.59 10.08
N GLU A 1138 -30.81 -40.64 10.12
CA GLU A 1138 -29.91 -40.40 11.24
C GLU A 1138 -30.36 -39.15 12.00
N PHE A 1139 -30.53 -39.31 13.31
CA PHE A 1139 -30.94 -38.25 14.22
C PHE A 1139 -29.89 -38.10 15.32
N TYR A 1140 -29.73 -36.89 15.84
CA TYR A 1140 -28.68 -36.58 16.82
C TYR A 1140 -29.30 -35.87 18.04
N TRP A 1141 -28.90 -36.20 19.27
CA TRP A 1141 -29.35 -35.56 20.53
C TRP A 1141 -28.21 -35.19 21.49
N GLU A 1142 -28.46 -34.16 22.32
CA GLU A 1142 -27.52 -33.64 23.34
C GLU A 1142 -27.13 -34.71 24.37
N SER A 1143 -28.09 -35.49 24.89
CA SER A 1143 -27.83 -36.63 25.79
C SER A 1143 -29.05 -37.54 25.90
N THR A 1144 -28.89 -38.71 26.54
CA THR A 1144 -30.03 -39.58 26.89
C THR A 1144 -30.96 -38.98 27.93
N ASP A 1145 -30.48 -37.99 28.69
CA ASP A 1145 -31.17 -37.45 29.86
C ASP A 1145 -31.91 -36.14 29.52
N ASN A 1146 -31.47 -35.43 28.47
CA ASN A 1146 -32.13 -34.26 27.88
C ASN A 1146 -32.24 -34.49 26.36
N MET A 1147 -33.32 -35.15 25.92
CA MET A 1147 -33.60 -35.36 24.50
C MET A 1147 -34.02 -34.05 23.80
N LYS A 1148 -33.08 -33.13 23.58
CA LYS A 1148 -33.21 -32.03 22.62
C LYS A 1148 -32.64 -32.46 21.26
N PRO A 1149 -33.44 -32.49 20.18
CA PRO A 1149 -32.96 -32.88 18.86
C PRO A 1149 -31.96 -31.86 18.31
N ILE A 1150 -30.83 -32.35 17.80
CA ILE A 1150 -29.73 -31.57 17.19
C ILE A 1150 -29.99 -31.34 15.69
N ILE A 1151 -30.59 -32.32 15.00
CA ILE A 1151 -31.07 -32.18 13.62
C ILE A 1151 -32.55 -32.56 13.60
N THR A 1152 -33.42 -31.61 13.22
CA THR A 1152 -34.82 -31.88 12.91
C THR A 1152 -34.98 -31.90 11.39
N GLU A 1153 -35.18 -33.07 10.80
CA GLU A 1153 -35.93 -33.13 9.54
C GLU A 1153 -37.43 -33.11 9.87
N GLU A 1154 -38.21 -32.35 9.10
CA GLU A 1154 -39.69 -32.42 9.12
C GLU A 1154 -40.21 -33.84 8.87
#